data_AF-A0A6F9DHK7-F1
#
_entry.id   AF-A0A6F9DHK7-F1
#
_cell.length_a   1.000
_cell.length_b   1.000
_cell.length_c   1.000
_cell.angle_alpha   90.00
_cell.angle_beta   90.00
_cell.angle_gamma   90.00
#
_symmetry.space_group_name_H-M   'P 1'
#
loop_
_entity.id
_entity.type
_entity.pdbx_description
1 polymer ?
#
loop_
_entity_poly.entity_id
_entity_poly.type
_entity_poly.pdbx_seq_one_letter_code
_entity_poly.pdbx_strand_id
1 'polypeptide(L)'
;MTAVGSKKNLPGYKHPLKLAQDDIDPVVQEIVNTFDDTQSLVGNSGVGLVALHLGAGYHSPDRWPAYKKLCENALTAAVEHLKNKGTAGEAATIAVKILENSEMTNAGFGSNLTESGQIECDASVMDTSVAESQAGSVTYGSVSCVNQIKNPVEAAFMISLQQAKQRKLSLGRILPCSMSGTGAENWARAHNVEMCDRNSLISESAYKTWQKYQRRLTEQILRKRKADSNVEVSDLSDADNVNDEVNENHSKHRKLDTVGAIALDFYGKVAAAASSGGLLMKLPGRVGQAATFGCGCWAEVGRGEKPTVAVTSTGCGEQLVYTTIAKKCAENLQSKGEPYQAVQDTLLNDFLGSPFLSPEADRQAGLLTLHLSKNEDQVSTEVVWGHTTSSFLIGHMSTRDNKPEVLVSRLPENAVAGKSVSVSGTWIKVSSERTEEDGSDSGKSPTQAEEDTVISNDVQSGQLDGNYETDKNLIMWMSDTIDGLTVDECGVNLSNNFNRKVDENFEKLIEKRWEERKRKNPRLFNGLKFRIHSLSTPKDGPKRLIFNIGLTCYRDYMETNWAEEVKELKLMGQKSHDCEDDFFAHPLGVAGVVLTSDNHVILQRRNHWLAEAAGMLDVPGGHPEPNEVQPDVTICSDVAEMKPTDVTAEIFSSQLKEVRDEVNVALEHLGQPKLIGVVRNGKSARRPVAHYIIRCALPANQVEELYKKGGAETDESTQLLFLPEKDAVYLERDSPDLWCQVCENGKAAITLYSVLYQRKQGLEPFQDF
;
A
#
# COMPACT_ATOMS: atom_id res chain seq x y z
N MET A 1 12.61 -36.69 -41.32
CA MET A 1 13.79 -37.04 -42.13
C MET A 1 14.71 -35.83 -42.23
N THR A 2 15.98 -36.06 -41.92
CA THR A 2 17.21 -35.25 -41.99
C THR A 2 17.24 -33.97 -42.86
N ALA A 3 17.71 -32.86 -42.29
CA ALA A 3 19.01 -32.24 -42.65
C ALA A 3 19.24 -30.91 -41.87
N VAL A 4 20.28 -30.91 -41.05
CA VAL A 4 20.94 -29.70 -40.52
C VAL A 4 21.99 -29.27 -41.55
N GLY A 5 22.04 -27.97 -41.88
CA GLY A 5 23.24 -27.32 -42.43
C GLY A 5 23.02 -26.52 -43.72
N SER A 6 23.10 -25.18 -43.60
CA SER A 6 24.03 -24.30 -44.35
C SER A 6 23.45 -22.89 -44.51
N LYS A 7 24.23 -21.89 -44.07
CA LYS A 7 24.05 -20.48 -44.44
C LYS A 7 24.12 -20.38 -45.97
N LYS A 8 23.03 -20.00 -46.63
CA LYS A 8 23.04 -19.48 -48.00
C LYS A 8 22.23 -18.20 -48.05
N ASN A 9 22.91 -17.11 -48.41
CA ASN A 9 22.29 -15.86 -48.84
C ASN A 9 21.25 -16.17 -49.92
N LEU A 10 20.02 -15.71 -49.72
CA LEU A 10 18.95 -15.80 -50.71
C LEU A 10 19.31 -14.92 -51.93
N PRO A 11 19.37 -15.48 -53.15
CA PRO A 11 19.57 -14.70 -54.36
C PRO A 11 18.25 -14.00 -54.72
N GLY A 12 18.25 -12.67 -54.68
CA GLY A 12 17.06 -11.84 -54.98
C GLY A 12 16.81 -10.70 -53.99
N TYR A 13 17.59 -10.57 -52.92
CA TYR A 13 17.43 -9.48 -51.96
C TYR A 13 18.08 -8.18 -52.49
N LYS A 14 17.27 -7.32 -53.12
CA LYS A 14 17.54 -5.88 -53.15
C LYS A 14 16.99 -5.28 -51.86
N HIS A 15 17.87 -4.76 -51.02
CA HIS A 15 17.57 -4.00 -49.81
C HIS A 15 16.51 -2.91 -50.08
N PRO A 16 15.27 -3.00 -49.56
CA PRO A 16 14.26 -1.96 -49.73
C PRO A 16 14.13 -1.16 -48.42
N LEU A 17 15.25 -0.62 -47.95
CA LEU A 17 15.25 0.44 -46.92
C LEU A 17 16.17 1.57 -47.40
N LYS A 18 15.75 2.17 -48.51
CA LYS A 18 15.83 3.61 -48.76
C LYS A 18 14.50 3.98 -49.41
N LEU A 19 13.41 3.87 -48.64
CA LEU A 19 12.28 4.76 -48.90
C LEU A 19 12.80 6.15 -48.54
N ALA A 20 12.76 7.05 -49.52
CA ALA A 20 13.16 8.43 -49.33
C ALA A 20 12.35 9.03 -48.17
N GLN A 21 12.94 10.00 -47.49
CA GLN A 21 12.32 10.78 -46.42
C GLN A 21 11.12 11.62 -46.92
N ASP A 22 10.72 11.44 -48.19
CA ASP A 22 9.81 12.27 -48.97
C ASP A 22 8.41 11.66 -49.17
N ASP A 23 8.12 10.46 -48.68
CA ASP A 23 6.78 9.81 -48.75
C ASP A 23 5.96 9.96 -47.45
N ILE A 24 6.24 10.99 -46.65
CA ILE A 24 5.39 11.32 -45.49
C ILE A 24 4.18 12.11 -46.01
N ASP A 25 2.97 11.61 -45.74
CA ASP A 25 1.72 12.30 -46.06
C ASP A 25 1.80 13.78 -45.60
N PRO A 26 1.52 14.77 -46.47
CA PRO A 26 1.59 16.19 -46.11
C PRO A 26 0.81 16.54 -44.83
N VAL A 27 -0.28 15.83 -44.53
CA VAL A 27 -1.08 15.98 -43.30
C VAL A 27 -0.30 15.54 -42.06
N VAL A 28 0.59 14.54 -42.19
CA VAL A 28 1.45 14.04 -41.13
C VAL A 28 2.68 14.96 -40.94
N GLN A 29 3.16 15.59 -42.00
CA GLN A 29 4.33 16.49 -41.97
C GLN A 29 4.04 17.83 -41.26
N GLU A 30 2.80 18.34 -41.29
CA GLU A 30 2.39 19.58 -40.61
C GLU A 30 2.65 19.55 -39.09
N ILE A 31 2.65 18.36 -38.49
CA ILE A 31 2.71 18.17 -37.04
C ILE A 31 4.16 18.33 -36.50
N VAL A 32 5.18 18.30 -37.38
CA VAL A 32 6.61 18.24 -37.00
C VAL A 32 7.21 19.61 -36.63
N ASN A 33 6.66 20.72 -37.16
CA ASN A 33 7.29 22.03 -37.08
C ASN A 33 6.84 22.83 -35.85
N THR A 34 7.27 22.50 -34.62
CA THR A 34 7.21 23.45 -33.49
C THR A 34 7.97 23.01 -32.22
N PHE A 35 9.06 23.71 -31.91
CA PHE A 35 9.78 23.68 -30.63
C PHE A 35 10.13 25.11 -30.21
N ASP A 36 9.87 25.46 -28.95
CA ASP A 36 10.70 26.38 -28.16
C ASP A 36 10.32 26.26 -26.67
N ASP A 37 11.33 26.37 -25.81
CA ASP A 37 11.30 26.16 -24.36
C ASP A 37 10.61 27.30 -23.60
N THR A 38 9.93 26.99 -22.48
CA THR A 38 9.98 27.82 -21.26
C THR A 38 9.30 27.15 -20.06
N GLN A 39 9.97 27.21 -18.90
CA GLN A 39 9.51 26.76 -17.58
C GLN A 39 8.60 27.79 -16.90
N SER A 40 7.56 27.35 -16.18
CA SER A 40 7.02 28.15 -15.05
C SER A 40 6.30 27.34 -13.94
N LEU A 41 6.87 27.44 -12.74
CA LEU A 41 6.28 27.70 -11.42
C LEU A 41 4.91 27.07 -11.04
N VAL A 42 4.94 25.93 -10.32
CA VAL A 42 3.88 25.50 -9.38
C VAL A 42 4.52 24.73 -8.20
N GLY A 43 3.93 24.86 -7.00
CA GLY A 43 4.47 24.52 -5.68
C GLY A 43 5.20 23.17 -5.52
N ASN A 44 6.31 23.25 -4.78
CA ASN A 44 7.31 22.20 -4.59
C ASN A 44 6.74 21.06 -3.73
N SER A 45 6.65 19.84 -4.29
CA SER A 45 6.37 18.63 -3.51
C SER A 45 7.60 18.18 -2.72
N GLY A 46 8.79 18.73 -2.97
CA GLY A 46 10.03 18.39 -2.24
C GLY A 46 10.56 16.96 -2.45
N VAL A 47 9.82 16.09 -3.16
CA VAL A 47 10.16 14.68 -3.44
C VAL A 47 9.63 14.28 -4.82
N GLY A 48 10.50 13.74 -5.67
CA GLY A 48 10.10 12.92 -6.82
C GLY A 48 10.02 11.44 -6.46
N LEU A 49 9.11 10.70 -7.09
CA LEU A 49 8.85 9.28 -6.85
C LEU A 49 8.47 8.58 -8.16
N VAL A 50 8.95 7.35 -8.33
CA VAL A 50 8.52 6.44 -9.39
C VAL A 50 8.15 5.09 -8.79
N ALA A 51 7.03 4.52 -9.21
CA ALA A 51 6.66 3.13 -8.95
C ALA A 51 6.31 2.43 -10.27
N LEU A 52 6.64 1.15 -10.38
CA LEU A 52 6.41 0.34 -11.59
C LEU A 52 5.92 -1.07 -11.26
N HIS A 53 5.38 -1.76 -12.27
CA HIS A 53 5.07 -3.18 -12.20
C HIS A 53 5.52 -3.98 -13.43
N LEU A 54 5.80 -5.27 -13.21
CA LEU A 54 6.10 -6.25 -14.26
C LEU A 54 4.93 -7.24 -14.48
N GLY A 55 3.71 -6.75 -14.26
CA GLY A 55 2.49 -7.46 -14.58
C GLY A 55 1.92 -8.24 -13.41
N ALA A 56 0.61 -8.43 -13.42
CA ALA A 56 -0.12 -9.28 -12.49
C ALA A 56 -0.36 -10.64 -13.16
N GLY A 57 0.02 -11.72 -12.49
CA GLY A 57 0.01 -13.06 -13.07
C GLY A 57 0.78 -14.03 -12.19
N TYR A 58 1.75 -14.74 -12.76
CA TYR A 58 2.60 -15.70 -12.05
C TYR A 58 4.09 -15.39 -12.27
N HIS A 59 4.80 -15.10 -11.18
CA HIS A 59 6.26 -14.87 -11.18
C HIS A 59 6.98 -16.08 -10.58
N SER A 60 7.73 -16.78 -11.44
CA SER A 60 8.59 -17.90 -11.04
C SER A 60 9.71 -17.41 -10.12
N PRO A 61 9.95 -18.07 -8.96
CA PRO A 61 11.09 -17.77 -8.09
C PRO A 61 12.44 -17.85 -8.80
N ASP A 62 12.60 -18.75 -9.78
CA ASP A 62 13.87 -18.96 -10.49
C ASP A 62 14.31 -17.73 -11.31
N ARG A 63 13.33 -16.94 -11.76
CA ARG A 63 13.57 -15.72 -12.55
C ARG A 63 13.65 -14.46 -11.68
N TRP A 64 13.41 -14.56 -10.38
CA TRP A 64 13.39 -13.44 -9.45
C TRP A 64 14.63 -12.54 -9.55
N PRO A 65 15.89 -13.05 -9.59
CA PRO A 65 17.06 -12.18 -9.68
C PRO A 65 17.06 -11.31 -10.94
N ALA A 66 16.60 -11.85 -12.07
CA ALA A 66 16.53 -11.14 -13.34
C ALA A 66 15.41 -10.09 -13.34
N TYR A 67 14.25 -10.42 -12.80
CA TYR A 67 13.15 -9.46 -12.64
C TYR A 67 13.54 -8.31 -11.71
N LYS A 68 14.13 -8.62 -10.56
CA LYS A 68 14.60 -7.63 -9.58
C LYS A 68 15.57 -6.64 -10.20
N LYS A 69 16.60 -7.14 -10.89
CA LYS A 69 17.59 -6.31 -11.57
C LYS A 69 16.99 -5.41 -12.66
N LEU A 70 16.02 -5.92 -13.42
CA LEU A 70 15.32 -5.13 -14.43
C LEU A 70 14.53 -3.96 -13.81
N CYS A 71 13.81 -4.22 -12.71
CA CYS A 71 13.08 -3.18 -11.98
C CYS A 71 14.04 -2.14 -11.38
N GLU A 72 15.13 -2.59 -10.76
CA GLU A 72 16.14 -1.71 -10.18
C GLU A 72 16.74 -0.76 -11.22
N ASN A 73 17.08 -1.28 -12.41
CA ASN A 73 17.58 -0.46 -13.51
C ASN A 73 16.56 0.57 -13.99
N ALA A 74 15.30 0.17 -14.16
CA ALA A 74 14.23 1.04 -14.62
C ALA A 74 13.93 2.16 -13.61
N LEU A 75 13.81 1.81 -12.32
CA LEU A 75 13.58 2.76 -11.22
C LEU A 75 14.74 3.73 -11.06
N THR A 76 15.97 3.24 -11.08
CA THR A 76 17.17 4.08 -10.94
C THR A 76 17.24 5.12 -12.05
N ALA A 77 17.04 4.72 -13.31
CA ALA A 77 17.08 5.64 -14.44
C ALA A 77 15.96 6.68 -14.40
N ALA A 78 14.73 6.28 -14.04
CA ALA A 78 13.59 7.19 -13.97
C ALA A 78 13.72 8.17 -12.80
N VAL A 79 14.20 7.73 -11.64
CA VAL A 79 14.44 8.61 -10.48
C VAL A 79 15.62 9.55 -10.72
N GLU A 80 16.68 9.10 -11.40
CA GLU A 80 17.77 9.98 -11.82
C GLU A 80 17.26 11.10 -12.75
N HIS A 81 16.33 10.79 -13.65
CA HIS A 81 15.67 11.81 -14.47
C HIS A 81 14.89 12.82 -13.62
N LEU A 82 14.13 12.34 -12.63
CA LEU A 82 13.44 13.23 -11.68
C LEU A 82 14.42 14.11 -10.90
N LYS A 83 15.52 13.56 -10.38
CA LYS A 83 16.58 14.32 -9.66
C LYS A 83 17.10 15.49 -10.49
N ASN A 84 17.16 15.31 -11.82
CA ASN A 84 17.53 16.34 -12.79
C ASN A 84 16.36 17.24 -13.22
N LYS A 85 15.31 17.35 -12.40
CA LYS A 85 14.10 18.17 -12.61
C LYS A 85 13.28 17.79 -13.85
N GLY A 86 13.38 16.52 -14.28
CA GLY A 86 12.51 15.96 -15.30
C GLY A 86 11.03 15.88 -14.85
N THR A 87 10.13 15.78 -15.82
CA THR A 87 8.69 15.73 -15.56
C THR A 87 8.21 14.34 -15.16
N ALA A 88 7.02 14.27 -14.53
CA ALA A 88 6.42 12.99 -14.18
C ALA A 88 6.16 12.10 -15.42
N GLY A 89 5.70 12.70 -16.51
CA GLY A 89 5.44 11.99 -17.78
C GLY A 89 6.71 11.36 -18.37
N GLU A 90 7.82 12.10 -18.36
CA GLU A 90 9.12 11.60 -18.82
C GLU A 90 9.60 10.44 -17.94
N ALA A 91 9.53 10.58 -16.62
CA ALA A 91 9.99 9.55 -15.68
C ALA A 91 9.20 8.24 -15.83
N ALA A 92 7.87 8.31 -15.93
CA ALA A 92 7.03 7.13 -16.18
C ALA A 92 7.35 6.48 -17.54
N THR A 93 7.59 7.28 -18.57
CA THR A 93 7.96 6.82 -19.92
C THR A 93 9.33 6.14 -19.92
N ILE A 94 10.33 6.70 -19.25
CA ILE A 94 11.68 6.11 -19.11
C ILE A 94 11.61 4.74 -18.44
N ALA A 95 10.85 4.63 -17.33
CA ALA A 95 10.67 3.38 -16.63
C ALA A 95 10.07 2.31 -17.55
N VAL A 96 8.95 2.60 -18.21
CA VAL A 96 8.29 1.64 -19.11
C VAL A 96 9.15 1.32 -20.34
N LYS A 97 9.87 2.29 -20.91
CA LYS A 97 10.79 2.06 -22.04
C LYS A 97 11.86 1.02 -21.71
N ILE A 98 12.43 1.10 -20.50
CA ILE A 98 13.43 0.12 -20.05
C ILE A 98 12.81 -1.28 -19.92
N LEU A 99 11.56 -1.35 -19.44
CA LEU A 99 10.83 -2.62 -19.35
C LEU A 99 10.52 -3.19 -20.75
N GLU A 100 10.05 -2.37 -21.69
CA GLU A 100 9.80 -2.74 -23.10
C GLU A 100 11.04 -3.24 -23.84
N ASN A 101 12.24 -2.86 -23.41
CA ASN A 101 13.49 -3.32 -24.02
C ASN A 101 13.92 -4.71 -23.53
N SER A 102 13.18 -5.32 -22.61
CA SER A 102 13.50 -6.62 -22.01
C SER A 102 12.63 -7.74 -22.55
N GLU A 103 13.26 -8.79 -23.11
CA GLU A 103 12.57 -10.00 -23.59
C GLU A 103 11.78 -10.76 -22.51
N MET A 104 12.00 -10.42 -21.24
CA MET A 104 11.32 -11.04 -20.10
C MET A 104 9.89 -10.50 -19.90
N THR A 105 9.55 -9.39 -20.54
CA THR A 105 8.26 -8.72 -20.42
C THR A 105 7.38 -8.97 -21.66
N ASN A 106 6.07 -8.88 -21.49
CA ASN A 106 5.12 -8.89 -22.60
C ASN A 106 4.79 -7.44 -23.03
N ALA A 107 5.82 -6.69 -23.42
CA ALA A 107 5.70 -5.34 -23.95
C ALA A 107 6.94 -5.02 -24.80
N GLY A 108 6.80 -4.27 -25.88
CA GLY A 108 7.91 -3.99 -26.81
C GLY A 108 8.62 -5.27 -27.27
N PHE A 109 9.93 -5.34 -27.04
CA PHE A 109 10.76 -6.52 -27.30
C PHE A 109 10.41 -7.67 -26.34
N GLY A 110 9.95 -8.79 -26.88
CA GLY A 110 9.49 -9.93 -26.07
C GLY A 110 7.96 -10.06 -25.97
N SER A 111 7.22 -9.13 -26.59
CA SER A 111 5.76 -9.20 -26.74
C SER A 111 5.28 -10.55 -27.29
N ASN A 112 4.10 -10.95 -26.84
CA ASN A 112 3.39 -12.10 -27.38
C ASN A 112 3.07 -11.92 -28.87
N LEU A 113 3.10 -13.02 -29.61
CA LEU A 113 2.79 -13.04 -31.03
C LEU A 113 1.29 -13.27 -31.26
N THR A 114 0.73 -12.60 -32.25
CA THR A 114 -0.60 -12.84 -32.83
C THR A 114 -0.70 -14.25 -33.41
N GLU A 115 -1.91 -14.69 -33.76
CA GLU A 115 -2.09 -15.95 -34.50
C GLU A 115 -1.33 -16.00 -35.84
N SER A 116 -1.05 -14.84 -36.47
CA SER A 116 -0.26 -14.73 -37.70
C SER A 116 1.26 -14.68 -37.46
N GLY A 117 1.70 -14.80 -36.21
CA GLY A 117 3.11 -14.82 -35.84
C GLY A 117 3.77 -13.44 -35.88
N GLN A 118 2.99 -12.36 -35.75
CA GLN A 118 3.47 -10.98 -35.71
C GLN A 118 3.36 -10.41 -34.31
N ILE A 119 4.12 -9.36 -34.01
CA ILE A 119 3.90 -8.55 -32.80
C ILE A 119 2.90 -7.44 -33.11
N GLU A 120 2.10 -7.08 -32.13
CA GLU A 120 1.23 -5.90 -32.15
C GLU A 120 1.15 -5.37 -30.72
N CYS A 121 1.71 -4.19 -30.46
CA CYS A 121 1.77 -3.60 -29.14
C CYS A 121 0.72 -2.51 -28.94
N ASP A 122 0.29 -2.36 -27.70
CA ASP A 122 -0.64 -1.35 -27.21
C ASP A 122 0.03 -0.59 -26.05
N ALA A 123 -0.02 0.74 -26.08
CA ALA A 123 0.52 1.56 -24.99
C ALA A 123 -0.24 2.88 -24.83
N SER A 124 -0.22 3.42 -23.61
CA SER A 124 -0.80 4.71 -23.28
C SER A 124 -0.01 5.44 -22.19
N VAL A 125 -0.09 6.76 -22.22
CA VAL A 125 0.42 7.66 -21.18
C VAL A 125 -0.64 8.72 -20.90
N MET A 126 -0.92 8.93 -19.62
CA MET A 126 -1.72 10.04 -19.11
C MET A 126 -0.84 10.90 -18.21
N ASP A 127 -0.79 12.20 -18.47
CA ASP A 127 0.19 13.09 -17.86
C ASP A 127 -0.40 14.47 -17.53
N THR A 128 -0.08 14.95 -16.33
CA THR A 128 -0.49 16.24 -15.78
C THR A 128 0.66 17.25 -15.68
N SER A 129 1.89 16.83 -16.03
CA SER A 129 3.12 17.60 -15.86
C SER A 129 3.52 18.42 -17.09
N VAL A 130 3.06 18.05 -18.29
CA VAL A 130 3.47 18.67 -19.55
C VAL A 130 2.54 19.78 -20.07
N ALA A 131 1.34 19.93 -19.51
CA ALA A 131 0.37 20.93 -19.98
C ALA A 131 0.72 22.34 -19.47
N GLU A 132 0.95 23.29 -20.39
CA GLU A 132 1.33 24.69 -20.10
C GLU A 132 0.25 25.49 -19.33
N SER A 133 -1.02 25.05 -19.30
CA SER A 133 -2.13 25.83 -18.75
C SER A 133 -2.70 25.26 -17.44
N GLN A 134 -2.53 26.03 -16.35
CA GLN A 134 -3.24 26.00 -15.06
C GLN A 134 -3.39 24.64 -14.34
N ALA A 135 -3.40 24.67 -13.02
CA ALA A 135 -3.64 23.49 -12.19
C ALA A 135 -4.91 22.74 -12.65
N GLY A 136 -4.71 21.52 -13.19
CA GLY A 136 -5.80 20.60 -13.55
C GLY A 136 -6.03 20.34 -15.04
N SER A 137 -5.12 20.70 -15.96
CA SER A 137 -5.12 20.17 -17.34
C SER A 137 -4.41 18.82 -17.41
N VAL A 138 -4.98 17.87 -18.15
CA VAL A 138 -4.43 16.51 -18.34
C VAL A 138 -4.31 16.22 -19.83
N THR A 139 -3.24 15.51 -20.18
CA THR A 139 -3.02 15.02 -21.54
C THR A 139 -3.05 13.51 -21.57
N TYR A 140 -3.49 12.96 -22.69
CA TYR A 140 -3.52 11.52 -22.94
C TYR A 140 -3.03 11.24 -24.35
N GLY A 141 -2.19 10.23 -24.47
CA GLY A 141 -1.71 9.71 -25.74
C GLY A 141 -1.72 8.19 -25.71
N SER A 142 -2.08 7.58 -26.84
CA SER A 142 -2.06 6.12 -26.97
C SER A 142 -1.78 5.66 -28.39
N VAL A 143 -1.12 4.51 -28.48
CA VAL A 143 -0.90 3.77 -29.72
C VAL A 143 -1.42 2.35 -29.55
N SER A 144 -2.01 1.79 -30.60
CA SER A 144 -2.53 0.41 -30.58
C SER A 144 -2.17 -0.34 -31.85
N CYS A 145 -2.02 -1.66 -31.73
CA CYS A 145 -1.67 -2.55 -32.83
C CYS A 145 -0.42 -2.12 -33.62
N VAL A 146 0.57 -1.52 -32.97
CA VAL A 146 1.83 -1.07 -33.61
C VAL A 146 2.87 -2.19 -33.61
N ASN A 147 3.67 -2.29 -34.67
CA ASN A 147 4.67 -3.35 -34.81
C ASN A 147 6.01 -2.91 -35.40
N GLN A 148 6.13 -1.64 -35.80
CA GLN A 148 7.38 -1.04 -36.27
C GLN A 148 7.89 0.07 -35.33
N ILE A 149 7.22 0.33 -34.20
CA ILE A 149 7.70 1.26 -33.18
C ILE A 149 8.48 0.46 -32.16
N LYS A 150 9.75 0.83 -31.92
CA LYS A 150 10.61 0.09 -30.98
C LYS A 150 10.08 0.15 -29.56
N ASN A 151 9.67 1.33 -29.13
CA ASN A 151 9.14 1.61 -27.80
C ASN A 151 7.74 2.26 -27.90
N PRO A 152 6.66 1.45 -27.90
CA PRO A 152 5.29 1.95 -27.98
C PRO A 152 4.94 3.04 -26.96
N VAL A 153 5.46 2.97 -25.73
CA VAL A 153 5.22 4.00 -24.70
C VAL A 153 5.77 5.38 -25.11
N GLU A 154 6.89 5.45 -25.84
CA GLU A 154 7.43 6.72 -26.30
C GLU A 154 6.53 7.36 -27.35
N ALA A 155 5.96 6.56 -28.26
CA ALA A 155 4.98 7.08 -29.22
C ALA A 155 3.72 7.60 -28.52
N ALA A 156 3.23 6.89 -27.50
CA ALA A 156 2.12 7.33 -26.67
C ALA A 156 2.43 8.65 -25.95
N PHE A 157 3.61 8.76 -25.33
CA PHE A 157 4.05 9.99 -24.66
C PHE A 157 4.23 11.16 -25.65
N MET A 158 4.76 10.90 -26.84
CA MET A 158 4.86 11.93 -27.88
C MET A 158 3.49 12.45 -28.32
N ILE A 159 2.47 11.59 -28.39
CA ILE A 159 1.08 12.01 -28.67
C ILE A 159 0.56 12.90 -27.53
N SER A 160 0.77 12.53 -26.26
CA SER A 160 0.34 13.35 -25.12
C SER A 160 1.05 14.71 -25.08
N LEU A 161 2.35 14.75 -25.42
CA LEU A 161 3.10 16.00 -25.57
C LEU A 161 2.53 16.91 -26.65
N GLN A 162 2.10 16.38 -27.80
CA GLN A 162 1.46 17.22 -28.82
C GLN A 162 0.11 17.77 -28.32
N GLN A 163 -0.69 16.98 -27.59
CA GLN A 163 -1.92 17.48 -26.95
C GLN A 163 -1.64 18.65 -26.01
N ALA A 164 -0.55 18.59 -25.25
CA ALA A 164 -0.17 19.59 -24.27
C ALA A 164 0.03 20.99 -24.86
N LYS A 165 0.49 21.06 -26.11
CA LYS A 165 0.71 22.32 -26.83
C LYS A 165 -0.59 23.07 -27.16
N GLN A 166 -1.76 22.41 -27.04
CA GLN A 166 -3.10 22.96 -27.31
C GLN A 166 -3.25 23.67 -28.68
N ARG A 167 -2.36 23.37 -29.64
CA ARG A 167 -2.44 23.90 -30.99
C ARG A 167 -3.46 23.10 -31.78
N LYS A 168 -4.26 23.81 -32.57
CA LYS A 168 -5.12 23.19 -33.57
C LYS A 168 -4.30 22.92 -34.82
N LEU A 169 -4.57 21.79 -35.46
CA LEU A 169 -4.12 21.53 -36.82
C LEU A 169 -4.81 22.52 -37.78
N SER A 170 -4.31 22.62 -39.00
CA SER A 170 -4.91 23.39 -40.08
C SER A 170 -6.43 23.17 -40.17
N LEU A 171 -7.15 24.26 -40.42
CA LEU A 171 -8.62 24.33 -40.42
C LEU A 171 -9.27 24.09 -39.05
N GLY A 172 -8.54 24.28 -37.95
CA GLY A 172 -9.09 24.19 -36.60
C GLY A 172 -9.35 22.77 -36.10
N ARG A 173 -8.75 21.76 -36.76
CA ARG A 173 -8.88 20.34 -36.39
C ARG A 173 -8.17 20.06 -35.07
N ILE A 174 -8.75 19.16 -34.28
CA ILE A 174 -8.22 18.75 -32.98
C ILE A 174 -7.14 17.70 -33.19
N LEU A 175 -6.05 17.78 -32.42
CA LEU A 175 -4.98 16.78 -32.44
C LEU A 175 -5.50 15.41 -31.96
N PRO A 176 -4.97 14.29 -32.49
CA PRO A 176 -5.36 12.96 -32.04
C PRO A 176 -4.80 12.66 -30.64
N CYS A 177 -5.58 12.00 -29.78
CA CYS A 177 -5.13 11.45 -28.49
C CYS A 177 -4.94 9.92 -28.53
N SER A 178 -5.34 9.28 -29.62
CA SER A 178 -5.19 7.85 -29.85
C SER A 178 -4.99 7.58 -31.34
N MET A 179 -4.04 6.70 -31.65
CA MET A 179 -3.70 6.31 -33.02
C MET A 179 -3.50 4.79 -33.10
N SER A 180 -3.78 4.17 -34.24
CA SER A 180 -3.69 2.71 -34.40
C SER A 180 -2.93 2.29 -35.65
N GLY A 181 -2.28 1.13 -35.58
CA GLY A 181 -1.64 0.43 -36.69
C GLY A 181 -0.71 1.31 -37.50
N THR A 182 -0.77 1.20 -38.82
CA THR A 182 0.09 1.95 -39.74
C THR A 182 -0.08 3.47 -39.61
N GLY A 183 -1.27 3.96 -39.23
CA GLY A 183 -1.49 5.38 -38.98
C GLY A 183 -0.66 5.89 -37.80
N ALA A 184 -0.61 5.12 -36.71
CA ALA A 184 0.25 5.42 -35.56
C ALA A 184 1.74 5.35 -35.94
N GLU A 185 2.16 4.36 -36.74
CA GLU A 185 3.56 4.20 -37.16
C GLU A 185 4.03 5.33 -38.07
N ASN A 186 3.18 5.77 -39.00
CA ASN A 186 3.46 6.90 -39.87
C ASN A 186 3.58 8.19 -39.07
N TRP A 187 2.67 8.40 -38.12
CA TRP A 187 2.73 9.52 -37.21
C TRP A 187 4.01 9.50 -36.37
N ALA A 188 4.34 8.36 -35.75
CA ALA A 188 5.53 8.19 -34.91
C ALA A 188 6.82 8.46 -35.71
N ARG A 189 6.90 7.96 -36.95
CA ARG A 189 8.03 8.21 -37.86
C ARG A 189 8.22 9.70 -38.14
N ALA A 190 7.14 10.43 -38.39
CA ALA A 190 7.22 11.87 -38.63
C ALA A 190 7.65 12.66 -37.38
N HIS A 191 7.37 12.14 -36.19
CA HIS A 191 7.76 12.75 -34.91
C HIS A 191 9.09 12.25 -34.37
N ASN A 192 9.93 11.64 -35.23
CA ASN A 192 11.26 11.13 -34.87
C ASN A 192 11.25 10.10 -33.72
N VAL A 193 10.15 9.37 -33.54
CA VAL A 193 10.13 8.21 -32.64
C VAL A 193 10.95 7.08 -33.25
N GLU A 194 11.71 6.35 -32.44
CA GLU A 194 12.58 5.27 -32.91
C GLU A 194 11.76 4.13 -33.53
N MET A 195 11.95 3.94 -34.84
CA MET A 195 11.33 2.86 -35.61
C MET A 195 12.26 1.63 -35.65
N CYS A 196 11.68 0.45 -35.86
CA CYS A 196 12.42 -0.81 -35.96
C CYS A 196 11.84 -1.74 -37.04
N ASP A 197 12.61 -2.74 -37.45
CA ASP A 197 12.08 -3.83 -38.29
C ASP A 197 11.09 -4.65 -37.47
N ARG A 198 9.95 -5.01 -38.07
CA ARG A 198 8.88 -5.73 -37.36
C ARG A 198 9.33 -7.05 -36.72
N ASN A 199 10.33 -7.72 -37.29
CA ASN A 199 10.84 -8.98 -36.74
C ASN A 199 11.85 -8.76 -35.61
N SER A 200 12.42 -7.56 -35.49
CA SER A 200 13.41 -7.25 -34.45
C SER A 200 12.80 -7.25 -33.04
N LEU A 201 11.49 -7.02 -32.92
CA LEU A 201 10.76 -7.10 -31.66
C LEU A 201 10.50 -8.56 -31.21
N ILE A 202 10.62 -9.52 -32.12
CA ILE A 202 10.33 -10.94 -31.84
C ILE A 202 11.53 -11.56 -31.13
N SER A 203 11.40 -11.79 -29.83
CA SER A 203 12.40 -12.54 -29.07
C SER A 203 12.33 -14.04 -29.38
N GLU A 204 13.47 -14.72 -29.25
CA GLU A 204 13.53 -16.18 -29.46
C GLU A 204 12.59 -16.91 -28.48
N SER A 205 12.49 -16.41 -27.24
CA SER A 205 11.60 -16.99 -26.23
C SER A 205 10.12 -16.82 -26.58
N ALA A 206 9.71 -15.69 -27.15
CA ALA A 206 8.34 -15.43 -27.59
C ALA A 206 7.97 -16.31 -28.79
N TYR A 207 8.89 -16.42 -29.76
CA TYR A 207 8.70 -17.26 -30.94
C TYR A 207 8.54 -18.75 -30.58
N LYS A 208 9.39 -19.28 -29.69
CA LYS A 208 9.28 -20.68 -29.22
C LYS A 208 7.94 -20.96 -28.52
N THR A 209 7.47 -20.02 -27.69
CA THR A 209 6.15 -20.14 -27.03
C THR A 209 5.04 -20.15 -28.07
N TRP A 210 5.06 -19.23 -29.04
CA TRP A 210 4.07 -19.18 -30.12
C TRP A 210 4.03 -20.48 -30.94
N GLN A 211 5.18 -21.01 -31.36
CA GLN A 211 5.25 -22.29 -32.10
C GLN A 211 4.61 -23.45 -31.34
N LYS A 212 4.81 -23.51 -30.01
CA LYS A 212 4.17 -24.53 -29.15
C LYS A 212 2.65 -24.42 -29.20
N TYR A 213 2.10 -23.21 -29.12
CA TYR A 213 0.66 -22.99 -29.12
C TYR A 213 0.01 -23.18 -30.49
N GLN A 214 0.71 -22.80 -31.57
CA GLN A 214 0.29 -23.09 -32.95
C GLN A 214 0.11 -24.60 -33.21
N ARG A 215 1.09 -25.41 -32.76
CA ARG A 215 0.98 -26.88 -32.87
C ARG A 215 -0.24 -27.42 -32.14
N ARG A 216 -0.45 -26.99 -30.88
CA ARG A 216 -1.61 -27.41 -30.07
C ARG A 216 -2.95 -27.00 -30.70
N LEU A 217 -3.04 -25.79 -31.23
CA LEU A 217 -4.25 -25.32 -31.91
C LEU A 217 -4.54 -26.16 -33.17
N THR A 218 -3.50 -26.44 -33.96
CA THR A 218 -3.61 -27.29 -35.16
C THR A 218 -4.09 -28.70 -34.80
N GLU A 219 -3.51 -29.32 -33.78
CA GLU A 219 -3.92 -30.63 -33.27
C GLU A 219 -5.39 -30.64 -32.84
N GLN A 220 -5.85 -29.61 -32.12
CA GLN A 220 -7.25 -29.49 -31.71
C GLN A 220 -8.21 -29.33 -32.89
N ILE A 221 -7.86 -28.51 -33.89
CA ILE A 221 -8.67 -28.34 -35.10
C ILE A 221 -8.78 -29.66 -35.87
N LEU A 222 -7.67 -30.39 -36.01
CA LEU A 222 -7.66 -31.69 -36.67
C LEU A 222 -8.50 -32.72 -35.91
N ARG A 223 -8.43 -32.74 -34.57
CA ARG A 223 -9.28 -33.62 -33.73
C ARG A 223 -10.77 -33.31 -33.88
N LYS A 224 -11.17 -32.03 -33.85
CA LYS A 224 -12.57 -31.62 -34.06
C LYS A 224 -13.06 -32.00 -35.45
N ARG A 225 -12.27 -31.70 -36.49
CA ARG A 225 -12.61 -32.10 -37.87
C ARG A 225 -12.76 -33.61 -38.04
N LYS A 226 -11.94 -34.42 -37.36
CA LYS A 226 -12.08 -35.89 -37.33
C LYS A 226 -13.36 -36.34 -36.61
N ALA A 227 -13.71 -35.71 -35.50
CA ALA A 227 -14.95 -35.99 -34.78
C ALA A 227 -16.21 -35.63 -35.60
N ASP A 228 -16.15 -34.56 -36.40
CA ASP A 228 -17.27 -34.10 -37.22
C ASP A 228 -17.44 -34.88 -38.54
N SER A 229 -16.43 -35.67 -38.98
CA SER A 229 -16.43 -36.30 -40.31
C SER A 229 -16.74 -37.80 -40.37
N ASN A 230 -16.87 -38.54 -39.24
CA ASN A 230 -17.23 -39.97 -39.22
C ASN A 230 -16.50 -40.86 -40.26
N VAL A 231 -15.24 -40.56 -40.59
CA VAL A 231 -14.43 -41.41 -41.49
C VAL A 231 -13.52 -42.30 -40.66
N GLU A 232 -13.78 -43.62 -40.69
CA GLU A 232 -12.78 -44.62 -40.30
C GLU A 232 -11.77 -44.81 -41.45
N VAL A 233 -10.48 -44.82 -41.10
CA VAL A 233 -9.52 -45.93 -41.34
C VAL A 233 -8.06 -45.41 -41.33
N SER A 234 -7.25 -46.17 -40.59
CA SER A 234 -5.79 -46.44 -40.58
C SER A 234 -4.74 -45.40 -41.02
N ASP A 235 -3.62 -45.44 -40.28
CA ASP A 235 -2.29 -44.91 -40.59
C ASP A 235 -1.98 -43.47 -40.14
N LEU A 236 -1.82 -43.31 -38.84
CA LEU A 236 -0.66 -42.61 -38.25
C LEU A 236 -0.30 -43.29 -36.91
N SER A 237 0.16 -44.54 -36.98
CA SER A 237 0.99 -45.13 -35.94
C SER A 237 2.37 -44.47 -36.02
N ASP A 238 2.67 -43.57 -35.08
CA ASP A 238 4.02 -43.26 -34.55
C ASP A 238 4.03 -41.91 -33.81
N ALA A 239 3.26 -41.78 -32.72
CA ALA A 239 3.47 -40.73 -31.72
C ALA A 239 2.86 -41.03 -30.33
N ASP A 240 2.36 -42.25 -30.08
CA ASP A 240 1.76 -42.62 -28.80
C ASP A 240 2.85 -43.10 -27.84
N ASN A 241 3.46 -42.15 -27.13
CA ASN A 241 3.94 -42.31 -25.76
C ASN A 241 4.36 -40.94 -25.19
N VAL A 242 3.37 -40.08 -24.91
CA VAL A 242 3.48 -39.13 -23.80
C VAL A 242 2.14 -39.16 -23.07
N ASN A 243 2.11 -39.91 -21.97
CA ASN A 243 1.09 -39.76 -20.93
C ASN A 243 1.21 -38.34 -20.35
N ASP A 244 0.56 -37.37 -20.96
CA ASP A 244 0.18 -36.15 -20.27
C ASP A 244 -1.28 -36.31 -19.87
N GLU A 245 -1.46 -36.88 -18.69
CA GLU A 245 -2.69 -36.80 -17.92
C GLU A 245 -3.24 -35.37 -17.98
N VAL A 246 -4.56 -35.28 -18.06
CA VAL A 246 -5.35 -34.05 -17.91
C VAL A 246 -5.11 -33.51 -16.51
N ASN A 247 -3.97 -32.85 -16.31
CA ASN A 247 -3.56 -32.30 -15.04
C ASN A 247 -3.89 -30.81 -15.07
N GLU A 248 -4.87 -30.40 -14.26
CA GLU A 248 -5.37 -29.04 -14.04
C GLU A 248 -4.31 -28.04 -13.49
N ASN A 249 -3.04 -28.24 -13.79
CA ASN A 249 -1.90 -27.39 -13.40
C ASN A 249 -1.57 -26.31 -14.46
N HIS A 250 -2.50 -26.01 -15.37
CA HIS A 250 -2.31 -25.15 -16.55
C HIS A 250 -2.11 -23.64 -16.25
N SER A 251 -2.08 -23.22 -14.99
CA SER A 251 -1.81 -21.83 -14.57
C SER A 251 -0.31 -21.47 -14.50
N LYS A 252 0.61 -22.45 -14.50
CA LYS A 252 2.05 -22.23 -14.19
C LYS A 252 2.89 -21.58 -15.30
N HIS A 253 2.36 -21.33 -16.50
CA HIS A 253 3.16 -20.86 -17.66
C HIS A 253 2.56 -19.74 -18.52
N ARG A 254 1.54 -19.00 -18.07
CA ARG A 254 1.15 -17.76 -18.77
C ARG A 254 2.28 -16.73 -18.59
N LYS A 255 2.90 -16.28 -19.71
CA LYS A 255 3.86 -15.17 -19.66
C LYS A 255 3.13 -13.94 -19.09
N LEU A 256 3.84 -13.23 -18.23
CA LEU A 256 3.42 -12.03 -17.51
C LEU A 256 2.72 -11.04 -18.45
N ASP A 257 1.61 -10.46 -18.01
CA ASP A 257 0.89 -9.43 -18.76
C ASP A 257 1.47 -8.03 -18.47
N THR A 258 1.17 -7.08 -19.35
CA THR A 258 1.35 -5.61 -19.25
C THR A 258 2.34 -5.06 -18.21
N VAL A 259 3.28 -4.23 -18.68
CA VAL A 259 4.13 -3.40 -17.81
C VAL A 259 3.53 -2.02 -17.65
N GLY A 260 3.83 -1.35 -16.54
CA GLY A 260 3.33 -0.01 -16.27
C GLY A 260 4.13 0.71 -15.20
N ALA A 261 4.02 2.03 -15.19
CA ALA A 261 4.65 2.89 -14.20
C ALA A 261 3.77 4.09 -13.85
N ILE A 262 3.94 4.60 -12.64
CA ILE A 262 3.38 5.84 -12.16
C ILE A 262 4.51 6.70 -11.59
N ALA A 263 4.39 8.01 -11.73
CA ALA A 263 5.40 8.94 -11.28
C ALA A 263 4.78 10.18 -10.65
N LEU A 264 5.52 10.76 -9.70
CA LEU A 264 5.28 12.07 -9.09
C LEU A 264 6.56 12.89 -9.26
N ASP A 265 6.45 14.08 -9.82
CA ASP A 265 7.58 15.01 -9.93
C ASP A 265 7.67 16.00 -8.77
N PHE A 266 8.74 16.80 -8.80
CA PHE A 266 9.01 17.84 -7.80
C PHE A 266 7.98 18.98 -7.80
N TYR A 267 7.11 19.06 -8.79
CA TYR A 267 6.06 20.08 -8.92
C TYR A 267 4.69 19.58 -8.43
N GLY A 268 4.65 18.38 -7.83
CA GLY A 268 3.41 17.77 -7.36
C GLY A 268 2.52 17.30 -8.51
N LYS A 269 3.08 17.12 -9.71
CA LYS A 269 2.36 16.58 -10.87
C LYS A 269 2.60 15.09 -10.97
N VAL A 270 1.61 14.40 -11.53
CA VAL A 270 1.61 12.95 -11.64
C VAL A 270 1.40 12.50 -13.08
N ALA A 271 1.94 11.31 -13.38
CA ALA A 271 1.73 10.64 -14.64
C ALA A 271 1.58 9.13 -14.43
N ALA A 272 0.92 8.48 -15.36
CA ALA A 272 0.77 7.04 -15.42
C ALA A 272 0.95 6.53 -16.85
N ALA A 273 1.63 5.40 -17.00
CA ALA A 273 1.92 4.77 -18.27
C ALA A 273 1.65 3.25 -18.21
N ALA A 274 1.23 2.69 -19.33
CA ALA A 274 1.02 1.26 -19.51
C ALA A 274 1.45 0.81 -20.92
N SER A 275 2.04 -0.37 -21.04
CA SER A 275 2.43 -0.98 -22.32
C SER A 275 2.29 -2.50 -22.31
N SER A 276 1.81 -3.07 -23.42
CA SER A 276 1.50 -4.50 -23.54
C SER A 276 1.62 -5.02 -24.96
N GLY A 277 2.09 -6.26 -25.12
CA GLY A 277 1.95 -7.06 -26.34
C GLY A 277 0.57 -7.72 -26.48
N GLY A 278 -0.22 -7.74 -25.40
CA GLY A 278 -1.53 -8.38 -25.36
C GLY A 278 -1.47 -9.91 -25.25
N LEU A 279 -2.61 -10.56 -25.52
CA LEU A 279 -2.76 -12.00 -25.35
C LEU A 279 -1.92 -12.76 -26.39
N LEU A 280 -1.33 -13.86 -25.94
CA LEU A 280 -0.73 -14.87 -26.81
C LEU A 280 -1.78 -15.38 -27.81
N MET A 281 -1.41 -15.43 -29.09
CA MET A 281 -2.27 -15.90 -30.19
C MET A 281 -3.52 -15.03 -30.41
N LYS A 282 -3.47 -13.75 -30.04
CA LYS A 282 -4.56 -12.83 -30.36
C LYS A 282 -4.79 -12.70 -31.86
N LEU A 283 -6.03 -12.42 -32.25
CA LEU A 283 -6.36 -11.99 -33.60
C LEU A 283 -5.62 -10.69 -33.92
N PRO A 284 -5.04 -10.53 -35.13
CA PRO A 284 -4.46 -9.27 -35.56
C PRO A 284 -5.48 -8.14 -35.48
N GLY A 285 -5.07 -6.99 -34.97
CA GLY A 285 -5.94 -5.84 -34.73
C GLY A 285 -6.68 -5.86 -33.39
N ARG A 286 -6.50 -6.89 -32.54
CA ARG A 286 -7.07 -6.87 -31.18
C ARG A 286 -6.35 -5.84 -30.31
N VAL A 287 -7.13 -4.88 -29.82
CA VAL A 287 -6.71 -3.83 -28.87
C VAL A 287 -7.08 -4.22 -27.45
N GLY A 288 -6.12 -4.12 -26.52
CA GLY A 288 -6.31 -4.36 -25.09
C GLY A 288 -6.54 -3.10 -24.25
N GLN A 289 -6.50 -3.27 -22.94
CA GLN A 289 -6.66 -2.18 -21.97
C GLN A 289 -5.52 -1.15 -22.06
N ALA A 290 -4.30 -1.58 -22.42
CA ALA A 290 -3.10 -0.74 -22.37
C ALA A 290 -3.15 0.46 -23.32
N ALA A 291 -4.00 0.45 -24.35
CA ALA A 291 -4.25 1.60 -25.24
C ALA A 291 -5.64 2.24 -25.07
N THR A 292 -6.47 1.69 -24.18
CA THR A 292 -7.86 2.14 -24.00
C THR A 292 -7.94 3.17 -22.86
N PHE A 293 -8.47 4.35 -23.18
CA PHE A 293 -8.60 5.47 -22.23
C PHE A 293 -9.39 5.06 -20.98
N GLY A 294 -8.83 5.32 -19.80
CA GLY A 294 -9.44 4.97 -18.51
C GLY A 294 -9.28 3.51 -18.07
N CYS A 295 -8.67 2.66 -18.91
CA CYS A 295 -8.50 1.24 -18.61
C CYS A 295 -7.04 0.92 -18.24
N GLY A 296 -6.08 1.29 -19.09
CA GLY A 296 -4.66 0.99 -18.89
C GLY A 296 -4.00 1.86 -17.83
N CYS A 297 -4.20 3.18 -17.92
CA CYS A 297 -3.65 4.15 -16.98
C CYS A 297 -4.61 5.31 -16.71
N TRP A 298 -4.41 6.00 -15.58
CA TRP A 298 -5.09 7.24 -15.21
C TRP A 298 -4.15 8.14 -14.41
N ALA A 299 -4.20 9.45 -14.62
CA ALA A 299 -3.45 10.42 -13.82
C ALA A 299 -4.27 11.70 -13.69
N GLU A 300 -4.38 12.22 -12.47
CA GLU A 300 -5.24 13.37 -12.19
C GLU A 300 -4.72 14.16 -10.99
N VAL A 301 -4.57 15.48 -11.16
CA VAL A 301 -4.25 16.40 -10.06
C VAL A 301 -5.53 16.76 -9.32
N GLY A 302 -5.49 16.56 -8.00
CA GLY A 302 -6.57 16.92 -7.09
C GLY A 302 -6.87 18.41 -7.09
N ARG A 303 -8.16 18.77 -6.96
CA ARG A 303 -8.63 20.15 -6.84
C ARG A 303 -9.33 20.35 -5.50
N GLY A 304 -9.04 21.45 -4.81
CA GLY A 304 -9.52 21.66 -3.44
C GLY A 304 -8.93 20.62 -2.50
N GLU A 305 -9.78 19.98 -1.70
CA GLU A 305 -9.40 18.92 -0.75
C GLU A 305 -9.19 17.54 -1.40
N LYS A 306 -9.48 17.40 -2.70
CA LYS A 306 -9.31 16.10 -3.37
C LYS A 306 -7.83 15.75 -3.51
N PRO A 307 -7.45 14.48 -3.32
CA PRO A 307 -6.07 14.03 -3.50
C PRO A 307 -5.69 13.99 -4.98
N THR A 308 -4.39 14.10 -5.22
CA THR A 308 -3.76 13.86 -6.53
C THR A 308 -3.47 12.38 -6.68
N VAL A 309 -3.85 11.78 -7.81
CA VAL A 309 -3.84 10.32 -7.98
C VAL A 309 -3.26 9.89 -9.32
N ALA A 310 -2.56 8.76 -9.33
CA ALA A 310 -2.15 8.06 -10.54
C ALA A 310 -2.38 6.55 -10.40
N VAL A 311 -2.80 5.89 -11.47
CA VAL A 311 -3.16 4.48 -11.50
C VAL A 311 -2.67 3.84 -12.79
N THR A 312 -2.10 2.65 -12.71
CA THR A 312 -1.84 1.79 -13.87
C THR A 312 -2.33 0.37 -13.59
N SER A 313 -2.81 -0.33 -14.64
CA SER A 313 -3.49 -1.62 -14.51
C SER A 313 -2.87 -2.73 -15.37
N THR A 314 -3.04 -3.96 -14.90
CA THR A 314 -2.56 -5.18 -15.57
C THR A 314 -3.50 -6.35 -15.32
N GLY A 315 -3.47 -7.36 -16.20
CA GLY A 315 -4.33 -8.54 -16.12
C GLY A 315 -5.06 -8.79 -17.43
N CYS A 316 -6.25 -9.41 -17.36
CA CYS A 316 -7.00 -9.79 -18.55
C CYS A 316 -7.62 -8.56 -19.24
N GLY A 317 -7.09 -8.18 -20.41
CA GLY A 317 -7.46 -6.96 -21.13
C GLY A 317 -8.96 -6.69 -21.25
N GLU A 318 -9.76 -7.68 -21.69
CA GLU A 318 -11.22 -7.53 -21.83
C GLU A 318 -11.90 -7.19 -20.50
N GLN A 319 -11.49 -7.85 -19.42
CA GLN A 319 -12.10 -7.64 -18.10
C GLN A 319 -11.81 -6.22 -17.59
N LEU A 320 -10.59 -5.74 -17.78
CA LEU A 320 -10.17 -4.39 -17.38
C LEU A 320 -10.80 -3.30 -18.25
N VAL A 321 -11.06 -3.60 -19.53
CA VAL A 321 -11.81 -2.72 -20.44
C VAL A 321 -13.26 -2.61 -19.99
N TYR A 322 -13.94 -3.74 -19.73
CA TYR A 322 -15.35 -3.74 -19.35
C TYR A 322 -15.62 -3.01 -18.03
N THR A 323 -14.67 -3.01 -17.09
CA THR A 323 -14.81 -2.34 -15.80
C THR A 323 -14.20 -0.94 -15.75
N THR A 324 -13.51 -0.48 -16.81
CA THR A 324 -12.79 0.81 -16.85
C THR A 324 -11.91 1.01 -15.61
N ILE A 325 -11.17 -0.05 -15.24
CA ILE A 325 -10.72 -0.24 -13.85
C ILE A 325 -9.77 0.85 -13.34
N ALA A 326 -8.89 1.40 -14.19
CA ALA A 326 -7.93 2.41 -13.76
C ALA A 326 -8.64 3.72 -13.37
N LYS A 327 -9.57 4.17 -14.22
CA LYS A 327 -10.42 5.32 -13.90
C LYS A 327 -11.28 5.07 -12.68
N LYS A 328 -11.92 3.90 -12.58
CA LYS A 328 -12.77 3.55 -11.43
C LYS A 328 -11.97 3.55 -10.12
N CYS A 329 -10.74 3.05 -10.15
CA CYS A 329 -9.84 3.10 -9.00
C CYS A 329 -9.49 4.55 -8.61
N ALA A 330 -9.18 5.40 -9.60
CA ALA A 330 -8.91 6.82 -9.36
C ALA A 330 -10.13 7.55 -8.77
N GLU A 331 -11.34 7.27 -9.25
CA GLU A 331 -12.59 7.80 -8.68
C GLU A 331 -12.76 7.39 -7.20
N ASN A 332 -12.46 6.13 -6.87
CA ASN A 332 -12.49 5.63 -5.51
C ASN A 332 -11.41 6.28 -4.63
N LEU A 333 -10.20 6.45 -5.15
CA LEU A 333 -9.09 7.13 -4.45
C LEU A 333 -9.38 8.61 -4.18
N GLN A 334 -10.14 9.28 -5.05
CA GLN A 334 -10.53 10.68 -4.85
C GLN A 334 -11.71 10.87 -3.90
N SER A 335 -12.57 9.86 -3.75
CA SER A 335 -13.83 9.98 -3.01
C SER A 335 -13.81 9.31 -1.64
N LYS A 336 -12.87 8.39 -1.39
CA LYS A 336 -12.71 7.67 -0.14
C LYS A 336 -11.42 8.15 0.53
N GLY A 337 -11.47 8.44 1.83
CA GLY A 337 -10.34 9.04 2.55
C GLY A 337 -9.11 8.14 2.67
N GLU A 338 -9.25 6.81 2.53
CA GLU A 338 -8.17 5.83 2.75
C GLU A 338 -7.78 5.09 1.47
N PRO A 339 -6.54 5.26 0.95
CA PRO A 339 -6.10 4.68 -0.32
C PRO A 339 -6.12 3.15 -0.37
N TYR A 340 -5.77 2.49 0.74
CA TYR A 340 -5.84 1.03 0.85
C TYR A 340 -7.26 0.53 0.62
N GLN A 341 -8.24 1.12 1.31
CA GLN A 341 -9.65 0.74 1.18
C GLN A 341 -10.18 1.05 -0.23
N ALA A 342 -9.76 2.17 -0.83
CA ALA A 342 -10.13 2.51 -2.20
C ALA A 342 -9.68 1.44 -3.21
N VAL A 343 -8.42 0.97 -3.11
CA VAL A 343 -7.91 -0.11 -3.97
C VAL A 343 -8.62 -1.43 -3.69
N GLN A 344 -8.83 -1.76 -2.41
CA GLN A 344 -9.53 -2.98 -2.01
C GLN A 344 -10.97 -3.02 -2.53
N ASP A 345 -11.73 -1.95 -2.35
CA ASP A 345 -13.11 -1.84 -2.82
C ASP A 345 -13.19 -1.89 -4.34
N THR A 346 -12.22 -1.30 -5.04
CA THR A 346 -12.16 -1.38 -6.50
C THR A 346 -12.02 -2.84 -6.96
N LEU A 347 -11.14 -3.60 -6.32
CA LEU A 347 -10.91 -5.00 -6.68
C LEU A 347 -12.06 -5.91 -6.23
N LEU A 348 -12.62 -5.70 -5.04
CA LEU A 348 -13.72 -6.52 -4.51
C LEU A 348 -15.06 -6.19 -5.19
N ASN A 349 -15.46 -4.93 -5.19
CA ASN A 349 -16.81 -4.52 -5.59
C ASN A 349 -16.88 -4.22 -7.08
N ASP A 350 -15.96 -3.39 -7.58
CA ASP A 350 -16.01 -2.90 -8.95
C ASP A 350 -15.43 -3.87 -9.98
N PHE A 351 -14.66 -4.88 -9.53
CA PHE A 351 -14.07 -5.91 -10.38
C PHE A 351 -14.60 -7.33 -10.07
N LEU A 352 -14.32 -7.90 -8.89
CA LEU A 352 -14.81 -9.24 -8.53
C LEU A 352 -16.33 -9.31 -8.34
N GLY A 353 -16.97 -8.21 -7.95
CA GLY A 353 -18.42 -8.07 -7.86
C GLY A 353 -19.07 -7.51 -9.12
N SER A 354 -18.28 -7.19 -10.15
CA SER A 354 -18.78 -6.49 -11.34
C SER A 354 -19.83 -7.31 -12.10
N PRO A 355 -20.99 -6.73 -12.45
CA PRO A 355 -22.01 -7.38 -13.27
C PRO A 355 -21.59 -7.51 -14.74
N PHE A 356 -20.55 -6.78 -15.17
CA PHE A 356 -20.02 -6.85 -16.54
C PHE A 356 -19.15 -8.09 -16.77
N LEU A 357 -18.75 -8.80 -15.71
CA LEU A 357 -17.90 -9.98 -15.78
C LEU A 357 -18.71 -11.22 -15.41
N SER A 358 -18.52 -12.31 -16.16
CA SER A 358 -19.15 -13.61 -15.85
C SER A 358 -18.69 -14.12 -14.47
N PRO A 359 -19.58 -14.65 -13.62
CA PRO A 359 -19.23 -15.27 -12.34
C PRO A 359 -18.27 -16.47 -12.48
N GLU A 360 -18.31 -17.15 -13.63
CA GLU A 360 -17.51 -18.33 -13.92
C GLU A 360 -16.13 -18.00 -14.49
N ALA A 361 -15.91 -16.75 -14.90
CA ALA A 361 -14.63 -16.31 -15.44
C ALA A 361 -13.56 -16.21 -14.34
N ASP A 362 -12.33 -16.60 -14.68
CA ASP A 362 -11.14 -16.31 -13.86
C ASP A 362 -10.83 -14.80 -13.96
N ARG A 363 -11.15 -14.03 -12.91
CA ARG A 363 -11.09 -12.55 -12.92
C ARG A 363 -9.72 -12.04 -12.52
N GLN A 364 -8.89 -11.67 -13.48
CA GLN A 364 -7.48 -11.36 -13.29
C GLN A 364 -7.21 -9.87 -13.46
N ALA A 365 -6.88 -9.20 -12.35
CA ALA A 365 -6.47 -7.80 -12.30
C ALA A 365 -5.30 -7.57 -11.35
N GLY A 366 -4.56 -6.50 -11.62
CA GLY A 366 -3.63 -5.83 -10.72
C GLY A 366 -3.70 -4.33 -10.94
N LEU A 367 -3.55 -3.57 -9.86
CA LEU A 367 -3.58 -2.11 -9.82
C LEU A 367 -2.37 -1.63 -9.03
N LEU A 368 -1.60 -0.73 -9.61
CA LEU A 368 -0.56 0.03 -8.91
C LEU A 368 -0.99 1.50 -8.89
N THR A 369 -1.03 2.10 -7.70
CA THR A 369 -1.60 3.42 -7.49
C THR A 369 -0.65 4.31 -6.69
N LEU A 370 -0.77 5.62 -6.92
CA LEU A 370 -0.15 6.67 -6.14
C LEU A 370 -1.25 7.60 -5.67
N HIS A 371 -1.19 7.96 -4.39
CA HIS A 371 -2.10 8.87 -3.73
C HIS A 371 -1.28 9.95 -3.02
N LEU A 372 -1.47 11.19 -3.44
CA LEU A 372 -0.83 12.37 -2.86
C LEU A 372 -1.92 13.23 -2.20
N SER A 373 -1.92 13.25 -0.88
CA SER A 373 -2.78 14.12 -0.08
C SER A 373 -2.00 15.34 0.40
N LYS A 374 -2.67 16.50 0.44
CA LYS A 374 -2.12 17.75 0.96
C LYS A 374 -3.07 18.28 2.04
N ASN A 375 -2.66 18.19 3.29
CA ASN A 375 -3.31 18.85 4.43
C ASN A 375 -2.55 20.14 4.77
N GLU A 376 -3.15 21.08 5.51
CA GLU A 376 -2.64 22.44 5.74
C GLU A 376 -1.15 22.53 6.15
N ASP A 377 -0.62 21.49 6.82
CA ASP A 377 0.80 21.42 7.25
C ASP A 377 1.56 20.14 6.83
N GLN A 378 0.92 19.16 6.18
CA GLN A 378 1.56 17.89 5.80
C GLN A 378 1.18 17.41 4.40
N VAL A 379 2.19 17.02 3.63
CA VAL A 379 2.03 16.34 2.34
C VAL A 379 2.33 14.86 2.57
N SER A 380 1.37 13.98 2.29
CA SER A 380 1.59 12.52 2.33
C SER A 380 1.53 11.94 0.93
N THR A 381 2.49 11.08 0.60
CA THR A 381 2.49 10.31 -0.64
C THR A 381 2.47 8.84 -0.30
N GLU A 382 1.48 8.11 -0.83
CA GLU A 382 1.31 6.68 -0.61
C GLU A 382 1.31 5.96 -1.95
N VAL A 383 1.99 4.82 -2.00
CA VAL A 383 1.96 3.89 -3.13
C VAL A 383 1.24 2.64 -2.67
N VAL A 384 0.10 2.35 -3.28
CA VAL A 384 -0.72 1.19 -2.94
C VAL A 384 -0.82 0.28 -4.15
N TRP A 385 -0.73 -1.02 -3.94
CA TRP A 385 -0.95 -2.00 -4.99
C TRP A 385 -1.93 -3.07 -4.52
N GLY A 386 -2.70 -3.60 -5.45
CA GLY A 386 -3.57 -4.74 -5.19
C GLY A 386 -3.78 -5.60 -6.41
N HIS A 387 -4.08 -6.88 -6.21
CA HIS A 387 -4.28 -7.83 -7.31
C HIS A 387 -5.18 -9.01 -6.92
N THR A 388 -5.75 -9.64 -7.95
CA THR A 388 -6.50 -10.91 -7.85
C THR A 388 -5.76 -12.11 -8.41
N THR A 389 -4.60 -11.88 -9.03
CA THR A 389 -3.76 -12.92 -9.65
C THR A 389 -2.87 -13.61 -8.62
N SER A 390 -2.21 -14.73 -8.96
CA SER A 390 -1.34 -15.45 -8.01
C SER A 390 -0.18 -14.61 -7.46
N SER A 391 0.30 -13.63 -8.23
CA SER A 391 1.37 -12.74 -7.82
C SER A 391 1.41 -11.46 -8.65
N PHE A 392 1.92 -10.39 -8.06
CA PHE A 392 2.09 -9.10 -8.70
C PHE A 392 3.46 -8.52 -8.33
N LEU A 393 4.32 -8.30 -9.31
CA LEU A 393 5.66 -7.77 -9.08
C LEU A 393 5.65 -6.27 -9.21
N ILE A 394 6.05 -5.60 -8.13
CA ILE A 394 6.08 -4.15 -8.03
C ILE A 394 7.46 -3.69 -7.57
N GLY A 395 7.81 -2.47 -7.91
CA GLY A 395 8.95 -1.79 -7.32
C GLY A 395 8.74 -0.29 -7.29
N HIS A 396 9.37 0.39 -6.34
CA HIS A 396 9.30 1.83 -6.20
C HIS A 396 10.64 2.39 -5.75
N MET A 397 10.84 3.67 -6.02
CA MET A 397 12.00 4.43 -5.58
C MET A 397 11.65 5.91 -5.52
N SER A 398 11.94 6.53 -4.40
CA SER A 398 11.90 7.99 -4.23
C SER A 398 13.27 8.60 -4.54
N THR A 399 13.25 9.89 -4.85
CA THR A 399 14.47 10.71 -5.01
C THR A 399 15.30 10.82 -3.73
N ARG A 400 14.73 10.47 -2.57
CA ARG A 400 15.42 10.41 -1.26
C ARG A 400 15.99 9.03 -0.97
N ASP A 401 15.58 8.00 -1.70
CA ASP A 401 16.03 6.64 -1.46
C ASP A 401 17.41 6.43 -2.09
N ASN A 402 18.29 5.73 -1.37
CA ASN A 402 19.60 5.35 -1.89
C ASN A 402 19.54 4.17 -2.88
N LYS A 403 18.47 3.37 -2.83
CA LYS A 403 18.28 2.19 -3.67
C LYS A 403 16.79 1.93 -3.93
N PRO A 404 16.44 1.33 -5.08
CA PRO A 404 15.07 0.88 -5.34
C PRO A 404 14.63 -0.25 -4.39
N GLU A 405 13.35 -0.26 -4.03
CA GLU A 405 12.70 -1.40 -3.40
C GLU A 405 11.89 -2.17 -4.45
N VAL A 406 12.03 -3.50 -4.45
CA VAL A 406 11.36 -4.38 -5.42
C VAL A 406 10.88 -5.61 -4.67
N LEU A 407 9.62 -5.98 -4.86
CA LEU A 407 9.00 -7.13 -4.20
C LEU A 407 8.03 -7.86 -5.13
N VAL A 408 7.66 -9.08 -4.74
CA VAL A 408 6.59 -9.85 -5.38
C VAL A 408 5.47 -10.00 -4.36
N SER A 409 4.37 -9.27 -4.56
CA SER A 409 3.14 -9.50 -3.81
C SER A 409 2.55 -10.84 -4.24
N ARG A 410 2.14 -11.69 -3.30
CA ARG A 410 1.55 -13.00 -3.57
C ARG A 410 0.23 -13.14 -2.83
N LEU A 411 -0.69 -13.93 -3.41
CA LEU A 411 -1.89 -14.32 -2.67
C LEU A 411 -1.51 -15.25 -1.50
N PRO A 412 -2.24 -15.19 -0.37
CA PRO A 412 -2.11 -16.16 0.72
C PRO A 412 -2.29 -17.60 0.24
N GLU A 413 -1.71 -18.59 0.94
CA GLU A 413 -1.71 -20.00 0.51
C GLU A 413 -3.11 -20.59 0.26
N ASN A 414 -4.13 -20.12 1.00
CA ASN A 414 -5.51 -20.58 0.87
C ASN A 414 -6.37 -19.74 -0.09
N ALA A 415 -5.82 -18.66 -0.65
CA ALA A 415 -6.55 -17.75 -1.52
C ALA A 415 -6.54 -18.26 -2.97
N VAL A 416 -7.67 -18.10 -3.66
CA VAL A 416 -7.85 -18.59 -5.03
C VAL A 416 -7.65 -17.45 -6.01
N ALA A 417 -6.66 -17.59 -6.90
CA ALA A 417 -6.45 -16.64 -7.99
C ALA A 417 -7.75 -16.47 -8.81
N GLY A 418 -8.09 -15.22 -9.11
CA GLY A 418 -9.33 -14.87 -9.80
C GLY A 418 -10.55 -14.68 -8.90
N LYS A 419 -10.46 -15.02 -7.61
CA LYS A 419 -11.59 -14.96 -6.66
C LYS A 419 -11.26 -14.26 -5.34
N SER A 420 -9.97 -14.07 -5.05
CA SER A 420 -9.48 -13.42 -3.85
C SER A 420 -8.72 -12.14 -4.22
N VAL A 421 -8.59 -11.23 -3.26
CA VAL A 421 -7.85 -9.97 -3.40
C VAL A 421 -6.71 -9.95 -2.41
N SER A 422 -5.54 -9.50 -2.85
CA SER A 422 -4.45 -9.02 -1.98
C SER A 422 -4.27 -7.52 -2.22
N VAL A 423 -4.09 -6.75 -1.15
CA VAL A 423 -3.75 -5.32 -1.20
C VAL A 423 -2.61 -5.07 -0.21
N SER A 424 -1.66 -4.23 -0.58
CA SER A 424 -0.60 -3.74 0.30
C SER A 424 -0.17 -2.36 -0.17
N GLY A 425 0.59 -1.64 0.64
CA GLY A 425 1.10 -0.34 0.25
C GLY A 425 2.28 0.09 1.10
N THR A 426 2.87 1.20 0.71
CA THR A 426 3.92 1.89 1.44
C THR A 426 3.66 3.39 1.41
N TRP A 427 4.21 4.09 2.39
CA TRP A 427 4.11 5.54 2.54
C TRP A 427 5.50 6.16 2.41
N ILE A 428 5.58 7.31 1.76
CA ILE A 428 6.82 8.04 1.51
C ILE A 428 6.68 9.42 2.14
N LYS A 429 7.53 9.67 3.14
CA LYS A 429 7.50 10.92 3.90
C LYS A 429 8.01 12.08 3.04
N VAL A 430 7.14 13.05 2.79
CA VAL A 430 7.48 14.33 2.19
C VAL A 430 7.68 15.34 3.33
N SER A 431 8.92 15.71 3.63
CA SER A 431 9.18 16.83 4.54
C SER A 431 9.09 18.15 3.77
N SER A 432 8.29 19.08 4.27
CA SER A 432 8.29 20.47 3.84
C SER A 432 9.57 21.15 4.34
N GLU A 433 10.60 21.20 3.51
CA GLU A 433 11.68 22.16 3.72
C GLU A 433 11.13 23.54 3.39
N ARG A 434 10.81 24.34 4.42
CA ARG A 434 10.81 25.80 4.26
C ARG A 434 12.24 26.17 3.92
N THR A 435 12.48 26.60 2.69
CA THR A 435 13.67 27.38 2.35
C THR A 435 13.62 28.64 3.19
N GLU A 436 14.36 28.66 4.30
CA GLU A 436 14.78 29.90 4.94
C GLU A 436 15.68 30.60 3.93
N GLU A 437 15.12 31.60 3.24
CA GLU A 437 15.93 32.54 2.46
C GLU A 437 16.82 33.30 3.45
N ASP A 438 18.12 33.26 3.15
CA ASP A 438 19.20 33.91 3.86
C ASP A 438 18.85 35.33 4.31
N GLY A 439 18.97 35.55 5.62
CA GLY A 439 18.88 36.86 6.24
C GLY A 439 19.94 37.81 5.68
N SER A 440 19.49 38.85 4.99
CA SER A 440 20.26 40.08 4.83
C SER A 440 19.70 41.18 5.74
N ASP A 441 20.58 41.56 6.64
CA ASP A 441 20.63 42.72 7.53
C ASP A 441 19.82 43.97 7.11
N SER A 442 18.91 44.43 7.97
CA SER A 442 18.85 45.86 8.38
C SER A 442 17.79 46.15 9.46
N GLY A 443 18.24 46.72 10.60
CA GLY A 443 17.59 47.89 11.21
C GLY A 443 16.50 47.71 12.29
N LYS A 444 16.90 47.85 13.56
CA LYS A 444 16.27 48.52 14.74
C LYS A 444 14.82 49.06 14.55
N SER A 445 13.86 48.93 15.48
CA SER A 445 13.84 49.29 16.92
C SER A 445 12.50 48.88 17.62
N PRO A 446 12.39 48.90 18.97
CA PRO A 446 11.27 48.33 19.75
C PRO A 446 10.26 49.36 20.29
N THR A 447 9.00 48.94 20.53
CA THR A 447 7.90 49.49 21.40
C THR A 447 6.57 48.94 20.82
N GLN A 448 5.45 48.66 21.50
CA GLN A 448 4.90 48.87 22.85
C GLN A 448 3.66 47.93 23.00
N ALA A 449 3.13 47.82 24.20
CA ALA A 449 2.05 46.94 24.64
C ALA A 449 0.62 47.35 24.24
N GLU A 450 -0.29 46.36 24.34
CA GLU A 450 -1.73 46.38 24.70
C GLU A 450 -2.73 47.27 23.92
N GLU A 451 -3.78 46.66 23.33
CA GLU A 451 -5.17 46.67 23.86
C GLU A 451 -6.18 46.00 22.90
N ASP A 452 -7.20 45.40 23.53
CA ASP A 452 -8.35 44.66 23.00
C ASP A 452 -9.32 45.51 22.14
N THR A 453 -9.99 44.89 21.15
CA THR A 453 -11.47 44.99 21.03
C THR A 453 -12.09 43.92 20.12
N VAL A 454 -13.32 43.54 20.52
CA VAL A 454 -14.17 42.39 20.11
C VAL A 454 -15.14 42.77 18.96
N ILE A 455 -15.81 41.73 18.41
CA ILE A 455 -17.11 41.68 17.65
C ILE A 455 -16.90 41.55 16.12
N SER A 456 -17.44 40.59 15.34
CA SER A 456 -18.38 39.46 15.53
C SER A 456 -18.43 38.58 14.27
N ASN A 457 -18.77 37.30 14.47
CA ASN A 457 -19.57 36.37 13.65
C ASN A 457 -19.35 36.30 12.12
N ASP A 458 -18.95 35.10 11.66
CA ASP A 458 -19.82 34.34 10.75
C ASP A 458 -19.64 32.83 10.94
N VAL A 459 -20.77 32.15 10.96
CA VAL A 459 -20.97 30.71 11.13
C VAL A 459 -21.03 30.09 9.73
N GLN A 460 -20.19 29.07 9.44
CA GLN A 460 -20.61 27.89 8.67
C GLN A 460 -19.56 26.76 8.63
N SER A 461 -20.02 25.59 9.10
CA SER A 461 -19.54 24.20 8.88
C SER A 461 -18.10 23.83 9.25
N GLY A 462 -17.90 23.38 10.49
CA GLY A 462 -16.66 22.72 10.92
C GLY A 462 -16.73 21.20 10.78
N GLN A 463 -15.79 20.62 10.02
CA GLN A 463 -15.31 19.25 10.20
C GLN A 463 -14.08 19.32 11.11
N LEU A 464 -14.00 18.40 12.08
CA LEU A 464 -13.06 18.43 13.19
C LEU A 464 -11.68 17.91 12.78
N ASP A 465 -10.72 18.83 12.61
CA ASP A 465 -9.29 18.52 12.56
C ASP A 465 -8.74 18.21 13.96
N GLY A 466 -8.33 16.96 14.13
CA GLY A 466 -7.61 16.44 15.30
C GLY A 466 -6.15 16.90 15.36
N ASN A 467 -5.90 18.20 15.39
CA ASN A 467 -4.64 18.75 15.90
C ASN A 467 -4.65 18.57 17.43
N TYR A 468 -3.95 17.54 17.91
CA TYR A 468 -3.58 17.38 19.32
C TYR A 468 -2.25 18.11 19.54
N GLU A 469 -2.27 19.13 20.40
CA GLU A 469 -1.05 19.68 21.00
C GLU A 469 -0.21 18.52 21.58
N THR A 470 1.11 18.58 21.38
CA THR A 470 2.08 17.67 21.97
C THR A 470 2.03 17.77 23.50
N ASP A 471 1.19 16.92 24.10
CA ASP A 471 0.98 16.79 25.53
C ASP A 471 2.25 16.17 26.15
N LYS A 472 3.10 16.99 26.79
CA LYS A 472 4.44 16.62 27.29
C LYS A 472 4.47 15.57 28.41
N ASN A 473 3.34 14.99 28.81
CA ASN A 473 3.23 14.03 29.91
C ASN A 473 2.37 12.80 29.52
N LEU A 474 2.96 11.90 28.73
CA LEU A 474 2.34 10.61 28.39
C LEU A 474 2.69 9.49 29.38
N ILE A 475 3.79 9.61 30.13
CA ILE A 475 4.17 8.60 31.13
C ILE A 475 3.36 8.80 32.41
N MET A 476 2.56 7.80 32.80
CA MET A 476 1.87 7.82 34.09
C MET A 476 2.75 7.25 35.21
N TRP A 477 3.54 6.23 34.90
CA TRP A 477 4.46 5.61 35.83
C TRP A 477 5.55 4.83 35.07
N MET A 478 6.76 4.79 35.62
CA MET A 478 7.85 3.97 35.11
C MET A 478 8.57 3.32 36.30
N SER A 479 8.97 2.06 36.14
CA SER A 479 9.70 1.32 37.15
C SER A 479 11.04 1.98 37.47
N ASP A 480 11.37 2.05 38.75
CA ASP A 480 12.69 2.43 39.24
C ASP A 480 13.65 1.21 39.31
N THR A 481 13.10 0.00 39.32
CA THR A 481 13.86 -1.24 39.26
C THR A 481 13.92 -1.78 37.83
N ILE A 482 15.10 -2.26 37.48
CA ILE A 482 15.42 -2.82 36.17
C ILE A 482 14.61 -4.09 35.86
N ASP A 483 14.22 -4.85 36.88
CA ASP A 483 13.50 -6.11 36.72
C ASP A 483 11.97 -5.94 36.73
N GLY A 484 11.47 -4.69 36.77
CA GLY A 484 10.05 -4.36 36.86
C GLY A 484 9.40 -4.76 38.20
N LEU A 485 8.10 -4.52 38.32
CA LEU A 485 7.29 -4.93 39.48
C LEU A 485 6.58 -6.26 39.24
N THR A 486 6.49 -7.06 40.29
CA THR A 486 5.68 -8.28 40.32
C THR A 486 4.22 -8.00 40.65
N VAL A 487 3.34 -8.98 40.39
CA VAL A 487 1.93 -8.94 40.81
C VAL A 487 1.80 -8.71 42.33
N ASP A 488 2.73 -9.22 43.13
CA ASP A 488 2.74 -9.06 44.59
C ASP A 488 3.15 -7.66 45.04
N GLU A 489 3.83 -6.89 44.19
CA GLU A 489 4.20 -5.49 44.42
C GLU A 489 3.16 -4.51 43.87
N CYS A 490 2.19 -5.00 43.09
CA CYS A 490 1.09 -4.19 42.56
C CYS A 490 -0.22 -4.48 43.30
N GLY A 491 -1.15 -3.53 43.29
CA GLY A 491 -2.49 -3.72 43.81
C GLY A 491 -3.49 -2.86 43.06
N VAL A 492 -4.76 -3.02 43.40
CA VAL A 492 -5.83 -2.18 42.86
C VAL A 492 -6.64 -1.55 43.99
N ASN A 493 -7.19 -0.38 43.70
CA ASN A 493 -8.21 0.27 44.47
C ASN A 493 -9.45 0.36 43.59
N LEU A 494 -10.53 -0.32 44.00
CA LEU A 494 -11.74 -0.48 43.22
C LEU A 494 -12.82 0.47 43.71
N SER A 495 -13.37 1.27 42.80
CA SER A 495 -14.50 2.15 43.13
C SER A 495 -15.27 2.56 41.88
N ASN A 496 -16.59 2.58 41.96
CA ASN A 496 -17.43 3.14 40.90
C ASN A 496 -17.18 4.64 40.69
N ASN A 497 -16.58 5.34 41.66
CA ASN A 497 -16.16 6.73 41.48
C ASN A 497 -15.08 6.87 40.38
N PHE A 498 -14.34 5.79 40.11
CA PHE A 498 -13.37 5.67 39.02
C PHE A 498 -14.01 5.23 37.70
N ASN A 499 -15.33 5.08 37.61
CA ASN A 499 -16.01 4.95 36.33
C ASN A 499 -16.01 6.29 35.60
N ARG A 500 -16.26 6.25 34.29
CA ARG A 500 -16.42 7.44 33.46
C ARG A 500 -17.59 8.29 33.99
N LYS A 501 -17.41 9.61 34.02
CA LYS A 501 -18.51 10.55 34.29
C LYS A 501 -19.44 10.63 33.08
N VAL A 502 -20.74 10.76 33.34
CA VAL A 502 -21.78 10.77 32.31
C VAL A 502 -22.38 12.15 32.15
N ASP A 503 -22.72 12.51 30.92
CA ASP A 503 -23.51 13.71 30.59
C ASP A 503 -24.73 13.27 29.77
N GLU A 504 -25.93 13.67 30.18
CA GLU A 504 -27.17 13.17 29.58
C GLU A 504 -27.31 13.44 28.07
N ASN A 505 -26.75 14.55 27.58
CA ASN A 505 -26.81 14.88 26.16
C ASN A 505 -25.80 14.04 25.39
N PHE A 506 -24.62 13.84 25.97
CA PHE A 506 -23.58 13.01 25.36
C PHE A 506 -23.95 11.52 25.35
N GLU A 507 -24.58 10.99 26.40
CA GLU A 507 -25.04 9.58 26.42
C GLU A 507 -26.04 9.28 25.30
N LYS A 508 -26.94 10.22 24.99
CA LYS A 508 -27.87 10.07 23.85
C LYS A 508 -27.14 10.01 22.52
N LEU A 509 -26.04 10.75 22.39
CA LEU A 509 -25.20 10.76 21.19
C LEU A 509 -24.42 9.45 21.05
N ILE A 510 -23.81 8.96 22.15
CA ILE A 510 -23.13 7.66 22.22
C ILE A 510 -24.07 6.55 21.75
N GLU A 511 -25.28 6.47 22.32
CA GLU A 511 -26.23 5.40 22.00
C GLU A 511 -26.64 5.44 20.53
N LYS A 512 -26.93 6.64 19.99
CA LYS A 512 -27.27 6.81 18.58
C LYS A 512 -26.14 6.35 17.65
N ARG A 513 -24.90 6.78 17.91
CA ARG A 513 -23.73 6.42 17.08
C ARG A 513 -23.42 4.93 17.16
N TRP A 514 -23.52 4.35 18.35
CA TRP A 514 -23.30 2.92 18.55
C TRP A 514 -24.30 2.06 17.76
N GLU A 515 -25.60 2.42 17.77
CA GLU A 515 -26.60 1.74 16.94
C GLU A 515 -26.31 1.86 15.45
N GLU A 516 -25.87 3.03 14.98
CA GLU A 516 -25.44 3.21 13.59
C GLU A 516 -24.22 2.34 13.23
N ARG A 517 -23.24 2.20 14.14
CA ARG A 517 -22.07 1.32 13.94
C ARG A 517 -22.47 -0.15 13.91
N LYS A 518 -23.31 -0.61 14.83
CA LYS A 518 -23.84 -2.00 14.81
C LYS A 518 -24.61 -2.30 13.53
N ARG A 519 -25.36 -1.34 12.99
CA ARG A 519 -26.06 -1.50 11.70
C ARG A 519 -25.08 -1.66 10.52
N LYS A 520 -23.93 -0.99 10.56
CA LYS A 520 -22.89 -1.09 9.52
C LYS A 520 -22.02 -2.34 9.69
N ASN A 521 -21.79 -2.80 10.92
CA ASN A 521 -21.02 -4.00 11.24
C ASN A 521 -21.76 -4.87 12.29
N PRO A 522 -22.55 -5.86 11.85
CA PRO A 522 -23.30 -6.75 12.75
C PRO A 522 -22.45 -7.62 13.66
N ARG A 523 -21.13 -7.74 13.40
CA ARG A 523 -20.19 -8.49 14.24
C ARG A 523 -19.69 -7.69 15.45
N LEU A 524 -20.00 -6.40 15.53
CA LEU A 524 -19.54 -5.52 16.59
C LEU A 524 -20.20 -5.91 17.93
N PHE A 525 -19.38 -6.29 18.92
CA PHE A 525 -19.83 -6.69 20.24
C PHE A 525 -19.37 -5.66 21.30
N ASN A 526 -20.27 -5.30 22.22
CA ASN A 526 -19.93 -4.39 23.32
C ASN A 526 -19.35 -5.17 24.51
N GLY A 527 -18.04 -5.37 24.52
CA GLY A 527 -17.35 -6.04 25.63
C GLY A 527 -17.11 -5.12 26.83
N LEU A 528 -17.22 -5.67 28.04
CA LEU A 528 -16.89 -4.96 29.28
C LEU A 528 -15.37 -4.87 29.46
N LYS A 529 -14.87 -3.78 30.04
CA LYS A 529 -13.44 -3.51 30.25
C LYS A 529 -13.20 -2.86 31.61
N PHE A 530 -12.01 -3.05 32.18
CA PHE A 530 -11.59 -2.25 33.31
C PHE A 530 -11.20 -0.84 32.85
N ARG A 531 -11.73 0.19 33.52
CA ARG A 531 -11.29 1.57 33.33
C ARG A 531 -10.15 1.88 34.29
N ILE A 532 -9.07 2.45 33.78
CA ILE A 532 -8.01 3.02 34.62
C ILE A 532 -8.25 4.51 34.79
N HIS A 533 -8.47 4.95 36.03
CA HIS A 533 -8.65 6.36 36.37
C HIS A 533 -7.31 7.02 36.67
N SER A 534 -6.52 6.43 37.56
CA SER A 534 -5.21 6.97 37.96
C SER A 534 -4.33 5.91 38.60
N LEU A 535 -3.07 6.27 38.88
CA LEU A 535 -2.12 5.46 39.62
C LEU A 535 -1.75 6.15 40.93
N SER A 536 -1.52 5.35 41.97
CA SER A 536 -1.03 5.81 43.26
C SER A 536 0.20 5.02 43.67
N THR A 537 1.23 5.69 44.17
CA THR A 537 2.43 5.06 44.74
C THR A 537 2.40 5.19 46.26
N PRO A 538 2.07 4.12 47.02
CA PRO A 538 2.07 4.17 48.48
C PRO A 538 3.45 4.53 49.01
N LYS A 539 3.50 5.35 50.07
CA LYS A 539 4.76 5.69 50.73
C LYS A 539 5.29 4.55 51.63
N ASP A 540 4.39 3.72 52.14
CA ASP A 540 4.68 2.61 53.05
C ASP A 540 3.81 1.39 52.70
N GLY A 541 4.42 0.20 52.68
CA GLY A 541 3.73 -1.08 52.43
C GLY A 541 4.44 -1.98 51.41
N PRO A 542 4.01 -3.25 51.28
CA PRO A 542 4.59 -4.18 50.31
C PRO A 542 4.18 -3.86 48.85
N LYS A 543 3.12 -3.06 48.67
CA LYS A 543 2.63 -2.61 47.35
C LYS A 543 3.32 -1.32 46.96
N ARG A 544 4.01 -1.33 45.82
CA ARG A 544 4.77 -0.20 45.25
C ARG A 544 3.95 0.60 44.23
N LEU A 545 2.90 0.00 43.66
CA LEU A 545 1.98 0.66 42.73
C LEU A 545 0.53 0.20 42.97
N ILE A 546 -0.41 1.13 42.98
CA ILE A 546 -1.85 0.88 43.07
C ILE A 546 -2.55 1.45 41.85
N PHE A 547 -3.31 0.61 41.15
CA PHE A 547 -4.19 1.03 40.06
C PHE A 547 -5.57 1.42 40.61
N ASN A 548 -6.01 2.65 40.38
CA ASN A 548 -7.38 3.06 40.72
C ASN A 548 -8.29 2.69 39.55
N ILE A 549 -9.11 1.65 39.74
CA ILE A 549 -9.83 0.95 38.67
C ILE A 549 -11.35 1.09 38.85
N GLY A 550 -12.02 1.40 37.74
CA GLY A 550 -13.46 1.34 37.56
C GLY A 550 -13.84 0.34 36.45
N LEU A 551 -15.10 0.42 36.00
CA LEU A 551 -15.63 -0.31 34.85
C LEU A 551 -15.95 0.64 33.68
N THR A 552 -15.76 0.13 32.48
CA THR A 552 -16.16 0.74 31.21
C THR A 552 -16.54 -0.34 30.21
N CYS A 553 -16.86 0.03 28.97
CA CYS A 553 -17.14 -0.91 27.90
C CYS A 553 -16.60 -0.43 26.55
N TYR A 554 -16.53 -1.34 25.59
CA TYR A 554 -16.01 -1.08 24.26
C TYR A 554 -16.82 -0.02 23.50
N ARG A 555 -18.15 0.01 23.67
CA ARG A 555 -19.00 1.10 23.15
C ARG A 555 -18.50 2.45 23.62
N ASP A 556 -18.39 2.62 24.93
CA ASP A 556 -18.00 3.90 25.51
C ASP A 556 -16.58 4.29 25.06
N TYR A 557 -15.67 3.32 24.92
CA TYR A 557 -14.35 3.56 24.35
C TYR A 557 -14.42 4.13 22.93
N MET A 558 -15.16 3.48 22.04
CA MET A 558 -15.28 3.93 20.64
C MET A 558 -15.94 5.30 20.52
N GLU A 559 -16.88 5.63 21.41
CA GLU A 559 -17.65 6.90 21.32
C GLU A 559 -17.13 8.00 22.26
N THR A 560 -16.03 7.79 22.99
CA THR A 560 -15.38 8.84 23.81
C THR A 560 -13.92 9.03 23.42
N ASN A 561 -13.12 7.97 23.42
CA ASN A 561 -11.69 8.03 23.08
C ASN A 561 -11.43 8.23 21.59
N TRP A 562 -12.36 7.79 20.73
CA TRP A 562 -12.32 7.97 19.28
C TRP A 562 -13.45 8.88 18.77
N ALA A 563 -14.03 9.67 19.68
CA ALA A 563 -15.04 10.67 19.34
C ALA A 563 -14.40 11.84 18.56
N GLU A 564 -15.21 12.53 17.77
CA GLU A 564 -14.76 13.80 17.18
C GLU A 564 -14.68 14.89 18.28
N GLU A 565 -15.49 14.77 19.34
CA GLU A 565 -15.63 15.73 20.44
C GLU A 565 -14.58 15.58 21.56
N VAL A 566 -13.38 15.05 21.27
CA VAL A 566 -12.35 14.82 22.30
C VAL A 566 -11.94 16.13 22.99
N LYS A 567 -11.89 17.25 22.27
CA LYS A 567 -11.53 18.56 22.83
C LYS A 567 -12.61 19.05 23.80
N GLU A 568 -13.88 18.88 23.46
CA GLU A 568 -15.03 19.23 24.27
C GLU A 568 -15.10 18.36 25.53
N LEU A 569 -14.90 17.05 25.40
CA LEU A 569 -14.89 16.11 26.54
C LEU A 569 -13.77 16.44 27.54
N LYS A 570 -12.56 16.77 27.05
CA LYS A 570 -11.47 17.24 27.91
C LYS A 570 -11.85 18.52 28.66
N LEU A 571 -12.41 19.50 27.95
CA LEU A 571 -12.84 20.76 28.54
C LEU A 571 -13.96 20.58 29.58
N MET A 572 -14.90 19.66 29.32
CA MET A 572 -15.96 19.28 30.26
C MET A 572 -15.37 18.62 31.51
N GLY A 573 -14.43 17.70 31.35
CA GLY A 573 -13.71 17.08 32.46
C GLY A 573 -13.01 18.11 33.34
N GLN A 574 -12.24 19.01 32.72
CA GLN A 574 -11.53 20.07 33.41
C GLN A 574 -12.46 21.03 34.15
N LYS A 575 -13.59 21.43 33.54
CA LYS A 575 -14.54 22.37 34.14
C LYS A 575 -15.39 21.76 35.26
N SER A 576 -15.80 20.51 35.11
CA SER A 576 -16.78 19.88 36.01
C SER A 576 -16.14 19.09 37.15
N HIS A 577 -14.93 18.55 36.95
CA HIS A 577 -14.31 17.61 37.88
C HIS A 577 -12.80 17.82 38.09
N ASP A 578 -12.22 18.90 37.55
CA ASP A 578 -10.78 19.19 37.61
C ASP A 578 -9.90 18.04 37.08
N CYS A 579 -10.45 17.27 36.13
CA CYS A 579 -9.79 16.11 35.52
C CYS A 579 -10.22 15.99 34.06
N GLU A 580 -9.32 16.29 33.12
CA GLU A 580 -9.59 16.19 31.68
C GLU A 580 -10.05 14.79 31.23
N ASP A 581 -9.62 13.75 31.94
CA ASP A 581 -9.81 12.35 31.54
C ASP A 581 -11.14 11.74 32.07
N ASP A 582 -11.89 12.47 32.88
CA ASP A 582 -13.05 11.95 33.62
C ASP A 582 -14.21 11.46 32.74
N PHE A 583 -14.40 12.10 31.58
CA PHE A 583 -15.44 11.74 30.61
C PHE A 583 -14.98 10.72 29.57
N PHE A 584 -13.77 10.19 29.67
CA PHE A 584 -13.27 9.17 28.76
C PHE A 584 -13.40 7.77 29.36
N ALA A 585 -13.67 6.79 28.49
CA ALA A 585 -13.79 5.39 28.87
C ALA A 585 -12.47 4.82 29.41
N HIS A 586 -11.34 5.17 28.79
CA HIS A 586 -9.98 4.77 29.20
C HIS A 586 -9.87 3.30 29.62
N PRO A 587 -10.24 2.34 28.74
CA PRO A 587 -10.05 0.93 29.04
C PRO A 587 -8.55 0.64 29.21
N LEU A 588 -8.17 -0.03 30.30
CA LEU A 588 -6.79 -0.40 30.57
C LEU A 588 -6.28 -1.36 29.49
N GLY A 589 -5.26 -0.94 28.73
CA GLY A 589 -4.53 -1.83 27.83
C GLY A 589 -3.39 -2.57 28.54
N VAL A 590 -2.97 -3.70 27.98
CA VAL A 590 -1.73 -4.39 28.34
C VAL A 590 -0.88 -4.61 27.08
N ALA A 591 0.43 -4.45 27.19
CA ALA A 591 1.37 -4.72 26.11
C ALA A 591 2.69 -5.28 26.67
N GLY A 592 3.33 -6.23 25.99
CA GLY A 592 4.46 -6.98 26.58
C GLY A 592 5.65 -7.17 25.64
N VAL A 593 6.83 -6.73 26.06
CA VAL A 593 8.10 -7.12 25.43
C VAL A 593 8.41 -8.57 25.78
N VAL A 594 8.25 -9.47 24.82
CA VAL A 594 8.53 -10.91 25.00
C VAL A 594 9.94 -11.23 24.52
N LEU A 595 10.79 -11.72 25.42
CA LEU A 595 12.17 -12.12 25.16
C LEU A 595 12.28 -13.64 25.06
N THR A 596 12.72 -14.16 23.93
CA THR A 596 13.00 -15.59 23.73
C THR A 596 14.25 -16.04 24.49
N SER A 597 14.43 -17.35 24.66
CA SER A 597 15.59 -17.93 25.36
C SER A 597 16.93 -17.64 24.69
N ASP A 598 16.93 -17.32 23.39
CA ASP A 598 18.07 -16.89 22.58
C ASP A 598 18.16 -15.36 22.42
N ASN A 599 17.50 -14.61 23.31
CA ASN A 599 17.53 -13.15 23.42
C ASN A 599 17.04 -12.40 22.16
N HIS A 600 15.89 -12.80 21.61
CA HIS A 600 15.16 -12.01 20.62
C HIS A 600 13.89 -11.41 21.24
N VAL A 601 13.62 -10.15 20.94
CA VAL A 601 12.35 -9.48 21.17
C VAL A 601 11.40 -9.87 20.05
N ILE A 602 10.19 -10.30 20.42
CA ILE A 602 9.12 -10.62 19.48
C ILE A 602 8.31 -9.36 19.18
N LEU A 603 8.21 -9.03 17.90
CA LEU A 603 7.22 -8.08 17.37
C LEU A 603 6.25 -8.82 16.45
N GLN A 604 5.00 -8.37 16.41
CA GLN A 604 3.98 -8.90 15.52
C GLN A 604 3.51 -7.82 14.55
N ARG A 605 3.35 -8.21 13.28
CA ARG A 605 2.73 -7.35 12.27
C ARG A 605 1.22 -7.48 12.41
N ARG A 606 0.57 -6.48 13.00
CA ARG A 606 -0.88 -6.43 13.19
C ARG A 606 -1.59 -6.57 11.84
N ASN A 607 -2.68 -7.33 11.82
CA ASN A 607 -3.46 -7.51 10.60
C ASN A 607 -4.16 -6.21 10.21
N HIS A 608 -4.39 -6.00 8.91
CA HIS A 608 -4.87 -4.75 8.36
C HIS A 608 -6.36 -4.50 8.64
N TRP A 609 -7.12 -5.52 9.08
CA TRP A 609 -8.53 -5.37 9.42
C TRP A 609 -8.76 -4.90 10.87
N LEU A 610 -7.72 -4.88 11.71
CA LEU A 610 -7.82 -4.45 13.09
C LEU A 610 -8.08 -2.94 13.16
N ALA A 611 -8.92 -2.52 14.12
CA ALA A 611 -9.33 -1.12 14.25
C ALA A 611 -8.18 -0.18 14.70
N GLU A 612 -7.26 -0.68 15.51
CA GLU A 612 -6.12 0.08 16.04
C GLU A 612 -4.80 -0.43 15.44
N ALA A 613 -3.99 0.49 14.91
CA ALA A 613 -2.65 0.24 14.38
C ALA A 613 -2.56 -0.86 13.29
N ALA A 614 -3.57 -0.90 12.40
CA ALA A 614 -3.64 -1.81 11.25
C ALA A 614 -2.33 -1.83 10.44
N GLY A 615 -1.75 -3.01 10.21
CA GLY A 615 -0.53 -3.19 9.41
C GLY A 615 0.78 -2.74 10.08
N MET A 616 0.72 -2.15 11.28
CA MET A 616 1.91 -1.73 12.02
C MET A 616 2.56 -2.91 12.76
N LEU A 617 3.84 -2.76 13.09
CA LEU A 617 4.51 -3.63 14.06
C LEU A 617 4.08 -3.23 15.46
N ASP A 618 3.84 -4.22 16.31
CA ASP A 618 3.53 -4.03 17.71
C ASP A 618 4.21 -5.12 18.54
N VAL A 619 4.22 -4.93 19.85
CA VAL A 619 4.44 -6.01 20.80
C VAL A 619 3.11 -6.72 21.07
N PRO A 620 3.12 -8.01 21.47
CA PRO A 620 1.90 -8.69 21.88
C PRO A 620 1.15 -7.94 22.99
N GLY A 621 -0.18 -7.83 22.90
CA GLY A 621 -0.96 -7.02 23.83
C GLY A 621 -2.46 -6.96 23.53
N GLY A 622 -3.22 -6.56 24.55
CA GLY A 622 -4.67 -6.51 24.52
C GLY A 622 -5.24 -5.84 25.77
N HIS A 623 -6.08 -6.52 26.54
CA HIS A 623 -6.73 -5.91 27.71
C HIS A 623 -7.13 -6.92 28.81
N PRO A 624 -7.12 -6.50 30.09
CA PRO A 624 -7.69 -7.32 31.16
C PRO A 624 -9.21 -7.31 31.11
N GLU A 625 -9.84 -8.47 31.34
CA GLU A 625 -11.27 -8.63 31.17
C GLU A 625 -12.01 -8.81 32.51
N PRO A 626 -12.99 -7.94 32.84
CA PRO A 626 -13.73 -8.08 34.09
C PRO A 626 -14.50 -9.40 34.23
N ASN A 627 -14.96 -9.97 33.12
CA ASN A 627 -15.71 -11.23 33.10
C ASN A 627 -14.84 -12.43 33.52
N GLU A 628 -13.52 -12.34 33.36
CA GLU A 628 -12.58 -13.36 33.81
C GLU A 628 -12.40 -13.35 35.33
N VAL A 629 -12.63 -12.21 35.97
CA VAL A 629 -12.59 -12.06 37.44
C VAL A 629 -13.92 -12.42 38.08
N GLN A 630 -15.01 -11.90 37.51
CA GLN A 630 -16.35 -12.12 38.01
C GLN A 630 -17.28 -12.40 36.83
N PRO A 631 -17.69 -13.67 36.64
CA PRO A 631 -18.69 -14.02 35.64
C PRO A 631 -19.99 -13.23 35.85
N ASP A 632 -20.69 -12.92 34.77
CA ASP A 632 -21.96 -12.17 34.75
C ASP A 632 -21.90 -10.72 35.26
N VAL A 633 -20.70 -10.13 35.39
CA VAL A 633 -20.56 -8.69 35.66
C VAL A 633 -21.13 -7.87 34.50
N THR A 634 -21.80 -6.77 34.84
CA THR A 634 -22.33 -5.81 33.87
C THR A 634 -21.73 -4.43 34.11
N ILE A 635 -21.92 -3.51 33.17
CA ILE A 635 -21.45 -2.12 33.31
C ILE A 635 -22.09 -1.39 34.52
N CYS A 636 -23.24 -1.87 35.00
CA CYS A 636 -23.94 -1.32 36.16
C CYS A 636 -23.55 -1.99 37.47
N SER A 637 -22.72 -3.04 37.44
CA SER A 637 -22.26 -3.74 38.64
C SER A 637 -21.32 -2.86 39.46
N ASP A 638 -21.32 -3.06 40.77
CA ASP A 638 -20.38 -2.36 41.65
C ASP A 638 -19.00 -3.02 41.58
N VAL A 639 -18.02 -2.32 41.00
CA VAL A 639 -16.65 -2.83 40.88
C VAL A 639 -16.01 -3.09 42.25
N ALA A 640 -16.49 -2.43 43.31
CA ALA A 640 -15.98 -2.63 44.67
C ALA A 640 -16.34 -3.99 45.25
N GLU A 641 -17.29 -4.72 44.65
CA GLU A 641 -17.64 -6.10 45.05
C GLU A 641 -16.62 -7.13 44.53
N MET A 642 -15.82 -6.78 43.51
CA MET A 642 -14.74 -7.64 43.03
C MET A 642 -13.60 -7.71 44.04
N LYS A 643 -12.92 -8.85 44.09
CA LYS A 643 -11.75 -9.02 44.96
C LYS A 643 -10.54 -8.28 44.36
N PRO A 644 -9.92 -7.33 45.08
CA PRO A 644 -8.75 -6.60 44.56
C PRO A 644 -7.60 -7.51 44.14
N THR A 645 -7.38 -8.64 44.83
CA THR A 645 -6.35 -9.62 44.47
C THR A 645 -6.58 -10.24 43.12
N ASP A 646 -7.84 -10.54 42.78
CA ASP A 646 -8.20 -11.26 41.56
C ASP A 646 -8.16 -10.30 40.36
N VAL A 647 -8.57 -9.05 40.55
CA VAL A 647 -8.38 -7.99 39.54
C VAL A 647 -6.90 -7.70 39.31
N THR A 648 -6.09 -7.63 40.37
CA THR A 648 -4.63 -7.46 40.24
C THR A 648 -4.01 -8.64 39.47
N ALA A 649 -4.45 -9.87 39.77
CA ALA A 649 -3.99 -11.05 39.06
C ALA A 649 -4.38 -10.98 37.58
N GLU A 650 -5.61 -10.61 37.25
CA GLU A 650 -6.09 -10.48 35.86
C GLU A 650 -5.33 -9.42 35.07
N ILE A 651 -4.98 -8.29 35.68
CA ILE A 651 -4.15 -7.24 35.05
C ILE A 651 -2.79 -7.78 34.58
N PHE A 652 -2.22 -8.77 35.30
CA PHE A 652 -0.96 -9.41 34.94
C PHE A 652 -1.17 -10.64 34.03
N SER A 653 -2.14 -11.50 34.34
CA SER A 653 -2.36 -12.74 33.61
C SER A 653 -2.96 -12.52 32.23
N SER A 654 -3.74 -11.46 32.02
CA SER A 654 -4.25 -11.08 30.70
C SER A 654 -3.11 -10.96 29.70
N GLN A 655 -2.03 -10.26 30.03
CA GLN A 655 -0.88 -10.14 29.14
C GLN A 655 -0.27 -11.51 28.75
N LEU A 656 -0.26 -12.50 29.64
CA LEU A 656 0.20 -13.84 29.28
C LEU A 656 -0.79 -14.57 28.36
N LYS A 657 -2.10 -14.36 28.54
CA LYS A 657 -3.14 -14.87 27.66
C LYS A 657 -2.99 -14.25 26.26
N GLU A 658 -2.76 -12.94 26.15
CA GLU A 658 -2.51 -12.27 24.86
C GLU A 658 -1.29 -12.88 24.14
N VAL A 659 -0.18 -13.09 24.84
CA VAL A 659 1.00 -13.75 24.22
C VAL A 659 0.68 -15.19 23.79
N ARG A 660 -0.11 -15.93 24.57
CA ARG A 660 -0.56 -17.27 24.20
C ARG A 660 -1.44 -17.24 22.95
N ASP A 661 -2.37 -16.30 22.87
CA ASP A 661 -3.42 -16.29 21.85
C ASP A 661 -2.91 -15.68 20.53
N GLU A 662 -2.12 -14.59 20.60
CA GLU A 662 -1.55 -13.90 19.44
C GLU A 662 -0.26 -14.56 18.91
N VAL A 663 0.60 -15.09 19.78
CA VAL A 663 1.93 -15.66 19.41
C VAL A 663 1.92 -17.20 19.38
N ASN A 664 0.86 -17.82 19.89
CA ASN A 664 0.71 -19.27 20.02
C ASN A 664 1.75 -19.96 20.95
N VAL A 665 2.19 -19.27 22.01
CA VAL A 665 3.12 -19.81 23.01
C VAL A 665 2.37 -20.23 24.27
N ALA A 666 2.40 -21.52 24.63
CA ALA A 666 1.72 -22.02 25.82
C ALA A 666 2.25 -21.37 27.12
N LEU A 667 1.34 -21.11 28.07
CA LEU A 667 1.64 -20.40 29.32
C LEU A 667 2.79 -21.03 30.14
N GLU A 668 2.97 -22.35 30.06
CA GLU A 668 4.06 -23.07 30.73
C GLU A 668 5.46 -22.68 30.24
N HIS A 669 5.55 -22.11 29.02
CA HIS A 669 6.79 -21.59 28.45
C HIS A 669 7.00 -20.10 28.72
N LEU A 670 6.06 -19.42 29.40
CA LEU A 670 6.12 -18.00 29.69
C LEU A 670 6.42 -17.77 31.18
N GLY A 671 7.45 -16.98 31.44
CA GLY A 671 7.76 -16.48 32.77
C GLY A 671 6.73 -15.45 33.24
N GLN A 672 6.67 -15.25 34.56
CA GLN A 672 5.77 -14.26 35.17
C GLN A 672 6.04 -12.85 34.61
N PRO A 673 5.00 -12.10 34.20
CA PRO A 673 5.16 -10.77 33.64
C PRO A 673 5.65 -9.80 34.70
N LYS A 674 6.53 -8.88 34.31
CA LYS A 674 7.06 -7.82 35.16
C LYS A 674 6.64 -6.46 34.61
N LEU A 675 5.92 -5.68 35.40
CA LEU A 675 5.43 -4.37 35.00
C LEU A 675 6.59 -3.37 34.97
N ILE A 676 6.82 -2.73 33.82
CA ILE A 676 7.92 -1.77 33.62
C ILE A 676 7.46 -0.32 33.48
N GLY A 677 6.20 -0.11 33.11
CA GLY A 677 5.65 1.24 33.01
C GLY A 677 4.16 1.24 32.66
N VAL A 678 3.55 2.41 32.81
CA VAL A 678 2.19 2.70 32.33
C VAL A 678 2.24 3.99 31.54
N VAL A 679 1.85 3.93 30.26
CA VAL A 679 1.99 5.04 29.30
C VAL A 679 0.65 5.31 28.63
N ARG A 680 0.35 6.60 28.44
CA ARG A 680 -0.84 7.10 27.75
C ARG A 680 -0.56 7.11 26.25
N ASN A 681 -1.44 6.47 25.48
CA ASN A 681 -1.38 6.47 24.02
C ASN A 681 -1.98 7.78 23.48
N GLY A 682 -1.16 8.56 22.77
CA GLY A 682 -1.52 9.90 22.29
C GLY A 682 -2.62 9.87 21.22
N LYS A 683 -2.65 8.83 20.39
CA LYS A 683 -3.65 8.67 19.32
C LYS A 683 -5.05 8.30 19.79
N SER A 684 -5.17 7.66 20.94
CA SER A 684 -6.45 7.18 21.50
C SER A 684 -6.94 8.05 22.66
N ALA A 685 -6.83 9.37 22.53
CA ALA A 685 -7.20 10.35 23.56
C ALA A 685 -6.59 10.00 24.94
N ARG A 686 -5.29 9.70 24.97
CA ARG A 686 -4.50 9.40 26.18
C ARG A 686 -4.90 8.11 26.92
N ARG A 687 -5.52 7.12 26.24
CA ARG A 687 -5.82 5.80 26.85
C ARG A 687 -4.55 5.20 27.48
N PRO A 688 -4.57 4.79 28.76
CA PRO A 688 -3.39 4.20 29.38
C PRO A 688 -3.20 2.70 29.06
N VAL A 689 -1.93 2.32 28.87
CA VAL A 689 -1.49 0.95 28.61
C VAL A 689 -0.40 0.57 29.62
N ALA A 690 -0.58 -0.58 30.28
CA ALA A 690 0.42 -1.18 31.16
C ALA A 690 1.40 -2.03 30.35
N HIS A 691 2.69 -1.73 30.49
CA HIS A 691 3.76 -2.38 29.72
C HIS A 691 4.54 -3.38 30.58
N TYR A 692 4.79 -4.56 30.03
CA TYR A 692 5.44 -5.68 30.72
C TYR A 692 6.70 -6.17 29.99
N ILE A 693 7.58 -6.84 30.74
CA ILE A 693 8.59 -7.74 30.20
C ILE A 693 8.19 -9.18 30.54
N ILE A 694 8.29 -10.07 29.55
CA ILE A 694 8.05 -11.50 29.69
C ILE A 694 9.23 -12.26 29.11
N ARG A 695 9.69 -13.30 29.83
CA ARG A 695 10.70 -14.23 29.30
C ARG A 695 10.02 -15.49 28.80
N CYS A 696 10.30 -15.86 27.56
CA CYS A 696 9.87 -17.10 26.95
C CYS A 696 11.02 -18.13 27.01
N ALA A 697 10.71 -19.35 27.47
CA ALA A 697 11.67 -20.44 27.57
C ALA A 697 12.07 -21.04 26.21
N LEU A 698 11.34 -20.69 25.14
CA LEU A 698 11.58 -21.19 23.79
C LEU A 698 12.49 -20.24 22.99
N PRO A 699 13.34 -20.76 22.08
CA PRO A 699 14.09 -19.94 21.13
C PRO A 699 13.20 -19.43 19.99
N ALA A 700 13.63 -18.37 19.31
CA ALA A 700 12.86 -17.67 18.28
C ALA A 700 12.32 -18.61 17.18
N ASN A 701 13.13 -19.54 16.69
CA ASN A 701 12.71 -20.48 15.65
C ASN A 701 11.56 -21.41 16.09
N GLN A 702 11.56 -21.87 17.34
CA GLN A 702 10.47 -22.71 17.86
C GLN A 702 9.20 -21.89 18.08
N VAL A 703 9.33 -20.64 18.51
CA VAL A 703 8.19 -19.72 18.61
C VAL A 703 7.58 -19.47 17.23
N GLU A 704 8.41 -19.24 16.21
CA GLU A 704 7.94 -19.09 14.82
C GLU A 704 7.21 -20.33 14.30
N GLU A 705 7.72 -21.54 14.60
CA GLU A 705 7.05 -22.79 14.26
C GLU A 705 5.71 -22.96 14.97
N LEU A 706 5.61 -22.58 16.24
CA LEU A 706 4.36 -22.59 16.98
C LEU A 706 3.37 -21.59 16.39
N TYR A 707 3.78 -20.35 16.15
CA TYR A 707 2.95 -19.33 15.52
C TYR A 707 2.37 -19.81 14.18
N LYS A 708 3.20 -20.44 13.32
CA LYS A 708 2.76 -21.00 12.02
C LYS A 708 1.73 -22.13 12.13
N LYS A 709 1.65 -22.85 13.28
CA LYS A 709 0.62 -23.87 13.51
C LYS A 709 -0.75 -23.26 13.79
N GLY A 710 -0.80 -21.96 14.11
CA GLY A 710 -2.01 -21.22 14.48
C GLY A 710 -2.41 -21.38 15.94
N GLY A 711 -2.75 -20.26 16.58
CA GLY A 711 -3.41 -20.11 17.88
C GLY A 711 -4.85 -19.56 17.78
N ALA A 712 -5.41 -19.14 18.92
CA ALA A 712 -6.79 -18.66 19.00
C ALA A 712 -7.04 -17.37 18.20
N GLU A 713 -6.02 -16.52 18.07
CA GLU A 713 -6.10 -15.18 17.44
C GLU A 713 -5.08 -15.04 16.30
N THR A 714 -4.82 -16.15 15.59
CA THR A 714 -3.85 -16.17 14.47
C THR A 714 -4.19 -15.20 13.35
N ASP A 715 -5.46 -14.78 13.23
CA ASP A 715 -5.92 -13.83 12.24
C ASP A 715 -5.70 -12.37 12.65
N GLU A 716 -5.26 -12.08 13.88
CA GLU A 716 -4.94 -10.73 14.36
C GLU A 716 -3.54 -10.26 13.96
N SER A 717 -2.64 -11.15 13.58
CA SER A 717 -1.32 -10.80 13.05
C SER A 717 -1.00 -11.56 11.76
N THR A 718 -0.10 -11.01 10.96
CA THR A 718 0.28 -11.59 9.64
C THR A 718 1.65 -12.25 9.64
N GLN A 719 2.51 -11.87 10.59
CA GLN A 719 3.85 -12.42 10.77
C GLN A 719 4.42 -12.00 12.13
N LEU A 720 5.36 -12.79 12.63
CA LEU A 720 6.26 -12.41 13.71
C LEU A 720 7.61 -11.93 13.15
N LEU A 721 8.19 -10.95 13.82
CA LEU A 721 9.55 -10.47 13.60
C LEU A 721 10.33 -10.67 14.90
N PHE A 722 11.49 -11.32 14.79
CA PHE A 722 12.38 -11.58 15.92
C PHE A 722 13.59 -10.67 15.82
N LEU A 723 13.67 -9.67 16.68
CA LEU A 723 14.79 -8.73 16.73
C LEU A 723 15.77 -9.15 17.83
N PRO A 724 17.07 -9.29 17.58
CA PRO A 724 18.04 -9.48 18.64
C PRO A 724 17.87 -8.38 19.70
N GLU A 725 17.93 -8.73 20.99
CA GLU A 725 17.65 -7.82 22.11
C GLU A 725 18.46 -6.51 22.02
N LYS A 726 19.73 -6.63 21.65
CA LYS A 726 20.62 -5.47 21.42
C LYS A 726 20.12 -4.55 20.32
N ASP A 727 19.52 -5.08 19.25
CA ASP A 727 19.03 -4.28 18.11
C ASP A 727 17.68 -3.65 18.47
N ALA A 728 16.85 -4.36 19.26
CA ALA A 728 15.60 -3.82 19.78
C ALA A 728 15.83 -2.64 20.74
N VAL A 729 16.84 -2.70 21.60
CA VAL A 729 17.18 -1.62 22.56
C VAL A 729 17.66 -0.33 21.88
N TYR A 730 18.22 -0.44 20.68
CA TYR A 730 18.68 0.71 19.90
C TYR A 730 17.83 0.95 18.66
N LEU A 731 16.62 0.36 18.59
CA LEU A 731 15.81 0.31 17.38
C LEU A 731 15.51 1.69 16.80
N GLU A 732 15.15 2.66 17.65
CA GLU A 732 14.88 4.04 17.24
C GLU A 732 16.10 4.72 16.59
N ARG A 733 17.29 4.49 17.14
CA ARG A 733 18.54 5.11 16.68
C ARG A 733 19.11 4.41 15.45
N ASP A 734 19.17 3.08 15.51
CA ASP A 734 19.93 2.25 14.57
C ASP A 734 19.08 1.79 13.38
N SER A 735 17.76 1.85 13.49
CA SER A 735 16.83 1.44 12.42
C SER A 735 15.57 2.31 12.43
N PRO A 736 15.69 3.62 12.17
CA PRO A 736 14.54 4.55 12.15
C PRO A 736 13.44 4.13 11.15
N ASP A 737 13.82 3.46 10.05
CA ASP A 737 12.88 2.91 9.07
C ASP A 737 12.03 1.77 9.64
N LEU A 738 12.59 0.95 10.53
CA LEU A 738 11.84 -0.08 11.22
C LEU A 738 11.05 0.52 12.39
N TRP A 739 11.63 1.47 13.12
CA TRP A 739 10.97 2.21 14.19
C TRP A 739 9.69 2.92 13.73
N CYS A 740 9.70 3.51 12.52
CA CYS A 740 8.53 4.20 12.00
C CYS A 740 7.35 3.25 11.72
N GLN A 741 7.62 1.96 11.50
CA GLN A 741 6.61 0.92 11.33
C GLN A 741 6.04 0.41 12.66
N VAL A 742 6.68 0.72 13.80
CA VAL A 742 6.18 0.35 15.12
C VAL A 742 5.06 1.32 15.54
N CYS A 743 3.94 0.78 16.01
CA CYS A 743 2.81 1.57 16.51
C CYS A 743 3.19 2.31 17.81
N GLU A 744 2.33 3.20 18.30
CA GLU A 744 2.63 3.96 19.54
C GLU A 744 2.79 3.06 20.77
N ASN A 745 1.97 2.02 20.91
CA ASN A 745 2.06 1.08 22.04
C ASN A 745 3.37 0.30 21.99
N GLY A 746 3.73 -0.26 20.83
CA GLY A 746 4.99 -0.94 20.61
C GLY A 746 6.20 -0.03 20.83
N LYS A 747 6.13 1.24 20.41
CA LYS A 747 7.17 2.23 20.69
C LYS A 747 7.32 2.46 22.18
N ALA A 748 6.23 2.75 22.89
CA ALA A 748 6.27 2.94 24.34
C ALA A 748 6.88 1.72 25.06
N ALA A 749 6.49 0.50 24.67
CA ALA A 749 7.03 -0.74 25.23
C ALA A 749 8.56 -0.88 25.00
N ILE A 750 9.01 -0.68 23.78
CA ILE A 750 10.43 -0.80 23.40
C ILE A 750 11.26 0.31 24.04
N THR A 751 10.79 1.56 24.05
CA THR A 751 11.52 2.67 24.66
C THR A 751 11.65 2.45 26.17
N LEU A 752 10.57 2.06 26.87
CA LEU A 752 10.63 1.74 28.31
C LEU A 752 11.65 0.62 28.58
N TYR A 753 11.61 -0.44 27.76
CA TYR A 753 12.56 -1.53 27.86
C TYR A 753 14.01 -1.06 27.65
N SER A 754 14.23 -0.21 26.65
CA SER A 754 15.54 0.32 26.27
C SER A 754 16.17 1.15 27.38
N VAL A 755 15.38 2.04 28.00
CA VAL A 755 15.82 2.84 29.15
C VAL A 755 16.24 1.96 30.32
N LEU A 756 15.41 0.98 30.70
CA LEU A 756 15.72 0.07 31.81
C LEU A 756 16.91 -0.83 31.50
N TYR A 757 17.04 -1.29 30.25
CA TYR A 757 18.19 -2.08 29.80
C TYR A 757 19.50 -1.28 29.89
N GLN A 758 19.50 -0.02 29.45
CA GLN A 758 20.70 0.83 29.50
C GLN A 758 21.11 1.14 30.94
N ARG A 759 20.14 1.43 31.81
CA ARG A 759 20.39 1.58 33.25
C ARG A 759 21.00 0.32 33.86
N LYS A 760 20.58 -0.87 33.44
CA LYS A 760 21.18 -2.15 33.87
C LYS A 760 22.66 -2.26 33.52
N GLN A 761 23.05 -1.70 32.38
CA GLN A 761 24.44 -1.70 31.90
C GLN A 761 25.26 -0.54 32.48
N GLY A 762 24.68 0.30 33.35
CA GLY A 762 25.34 1.49 33.90
C GLY A 762 25.54 2.61 32.86
N LEU A 763 24.75 2.62 31.79
CA LEU A 763 24.77 3.63 30.74
C LEU A 763 23.71 4.71 31.00
N GLU A 764 24.05 5.96 30.69
CA GLU A 764 23.05 7.03 30.60
C GLU A 764 22.14 6.77 29.38
N PRO A 765 20.81 6.80 29.55
CA PRO A 765 19.90 6.58 28.44
C PRO A 765 20.08 7.64 27.34
N PHE A 766 20.13 7.22 26.09
CA PHE A 766 20.33 8.14 24.96
C PHE A 766 19.01 8.78 24.46
N GLN A 767 17.88 8.24 24.89
CA GLN A 767 16.55 8.75 24.58
C GLN A 767 16.15 9.76 25.66
N ASP A 768 16.02 11.04 25.30
CA ASP A 768 15.19 11.97 26.07
C ASP A 768 13.74 11.53 25.83
N PHE A 769 13.16 10.88 26.84
CA PHE A 769 11.85 10.21 26.75
C PHE A 769 10.66 11.17 26.79
#